data_AF-A0A9D7VZZ6-F1
#
_entry.id   AF-A0A9D7VZZ6-F1
#
_cell.length_a   1.000
_cell.length_b   1.000
_cell.length_c   1.000
_cell.angle_alpha   90.00
_cell.angle_beta   90.00
_cell.angle_gamma   90.00
#
_symmetry.space_group_name_H-M   'P 1'
#
loop_
_entity.id
_entity.type
_entity.pdbx_description
1 polymer ?
#
loop_
_entity_poly.entity_id
_entity_poly.type
_entity_poly.pdbx_seq_one_letter_code
_entity_poly.pdbx_strand_id
1 'polypeptide(L)'
;MTNLEPSYLRYVYDKLNSGALNPENAAALPYGFIGLYEQEFMDDMRVVDRESILNQLALWALLKGPVSAGFVSNVLGLTEDEGKGLIDRYSSWFNSPDSGKYQLYHERLRVYLLQKLNEHEIQILNERLIDYLERAIELAKGDEREFYALEYLHQHMAIESKLGNHYNRLHDYVNRESLWSRQIQLSKGYQWSQDAIQQGIKEGARRNLEMNTIRSTVNSVKLMIQEQNSAKDILNFINEGDYQTALKRAESWEGERQFKLYLLFLHELTIGSSKDADFGKEACKAILEAIDQTPEDHSVMDWTKFYPELAIYKYHEVLTAWNLDATIIWKRGGNNLVFGLIKSEDVTLDNYLIGLAEDIAVKLEYDDLQALRESEEKSEGIILLSKLLTLKTDKQSAFRFVSELTNAFWKSQAFMIISKLYMGQGDKEGSDFALLEAGRHASEIPKVKVKIEAYFDLSKVLMDLGCKKKSKSVLTEAMLLKFELKDDDLIRFYVENSKINLYQGDNKGLSSSINEIRLIISNTLEYYEKFWSQQQLVKVLLLTGDIKEAATAVEQALHFALQIQDKRQRSRAFSDLSKLYIEIGNQKEAYRIALEIYHEFDKFQTFANLSKIMLENGDKEGANYTLNKSLELASEIPMELKRSQAYSELAMIYLNLGDITQSLKLALKISREAVKSKTYAQIFNFLIDSNSLTGAILESLHTNPVISNKNRKDKVYERLSKELIYKGNHDLALKVASEIFNGYSRESAYLEISNSIMHKGKFDIAENVVLEIQSNYMKSRAFIEMSKFHLENGDKERAVLQLNRSIENAFDVSDFEFKSILLLSISQVLVELGNKEESLRFVSEITGDLNKIVGNADLSKILMEQGCQLGSKSIIDESLRVASEIQDIQVKSKAYLNLHKILMEKGDSETAKSVLKESLHFVTEVQDPIEKLRAYSNTSKILMEQGDQLGSKSIIDESLRVVSEIQDNQVKCKAYLNLCETLMEKGDSETAKSILKESLRIISDFQEKHTRDGSIYAVLEGPDFFYFLPKISKILMELGEKEESLRIASEIQNDWANSTAYSIISKILMEQGEKEESLRIVSMITQGSERVELFKDFGMQMNFSELLGLFPQLDSESNQKSLIDGYANSIAESMDLQMDNNPYLFRFCKYTPFLSDILFHKAKIACFFEKEHNKEKLDMLSEVLDIKDWRRVSNC
;
A
#
# COMPACT_ATOMS: atom_id res chain seq x y z
N MET A 1 45.06 -31.28 -71.66
CA MET A 1 44.29 -30.53 -72.69
C MET A 1 42.85 -30.98 -72.56
N THR A 2 41.81 -30.21 -72.29
CA THR A 2 41.57 -28.77 -72.04
C THR A 2 40.08 -28.73 -71.68
N ASN A 3 39.71 -28.12 -70.54
CA ASN A 3 38.35 -27.75 -70.09
C ASN A 3 37.36 -28.93 -69.93
N LEU A 4 36.92 -29.30 -68.73
CA LEU A 4 36.29 -28.44 -67.74
C LEU A 4 36.63 -28.95 -66.32
N GLU A 5 37.34 -28.15 -65.50
CA GLU A 5 36.85 -28.00 -64.12
C GLU A 5 35.36 -27.70 -64.30
N PRO A 6 34.41 -28.33 -63.58
CA PRO A 6 33.06 -27.83 -63.69
C PRO A 6 33.11 -26.49 -62.97
N SER A 7 33.37 -25.45 -63.75
CA SER A 7 33.11 -24.04 -63.52
C SER A 7 31.75 -23.84 -62.86
N TYR A 8 30.89 -24.86 -62.98
CA TYR A 8 29.65 -25.09 -62.26
C TYR A 8 29.73 -25.36 -60.74
N LEU A 9 30.59 -26.24 -60.20
CA LEU A 9 30.73 -26.41 -58.73
C LEU A 9 31.34 -25.16 -58.10
N ARG A 10 32.26 -24.52 -58.82
CA ARG A 10 32.82 -23.23 -58.44
C ARG A 10 31.80 -22.11 -58.58
N TYR A 11 30.95 -22.12 -59.60
CA TYR A 11 29.81 -21.21 -59.75
C TYR A 11 28.79 -21.38 -58.63
N VAL A 12 28.47 -22.62 -58.23
CA VAL A 12 27.56 -22.91 -57.11
C VAL A 12 28.19 -22.46 -55.80
N TYR A 13 29.47 -22.76 -55.57
CA TYR A 13 30.23 -22.31 -54.40
C TYR A 13 30.32 -20.77 -54.33
N ASP A 14 30.72 -20.11 -55.41
CA ASP A 14 30.86 -18.66 -55.50
C ASP A 14 29.50 -17.95 -55.39
N LYS A 15 28.43 -18.52 -55.95
CA LYS A 15 27.07 -17.96 -55.88
C LYS A 15 26.38 -18.22 -54.54
N LEU A 16 26.69 -19.32 -53.84
CA LEU A 16 26.28 -19.56 -52.45
C LEU A 16 27.00 -18.57 -51.52
N ASN A 17 28.33 -18.41 -51.69
CA ASN A 17 29.12 -17.44 -50.92
C ASN A 17 28.71 -15.99 -51.21
N SER A 18 28.27 -15.67 -52.43
CA SER A 18 27.76 -14.33 -52.77
C SER A 18 26.27 -14.14 -52.43
N GLY A 19 25.58 -15.13 -51.86
CA GLY A 19 24.15 -15.10 -51.56
C GLY A 19 23.20 -15.10 -52.77
N ALA A 20 23.73 -15.27 -53.99
CA ALA A 20 22.95 -15.24 -55.23
C ALA A 20 22.28 -16.59 -55.55
N LEU A 21 22.66 -17.67 -54.85
CA LEU A 21 22.01 -18.98 -54.86
C LEU A 21 21.61 -19.33 -53.43
N ASN A 22 20.36 -19.75 -53.22
CA ASN A 22 19.87 -20.23 -51.93
C ASN A 22 20.00 -21.77 -51.89
N PRO A 23 20.69 -22.37 -50.90
CA PRO A 23 20.85 -23.82 -50.79
C PRO A 23 19.52 -24.59 -50.64
N GLU A 24 18.45 -23.93 -50.19
CA GLU A 24 17.12 -24.52 -50.05
C GLU A 24 16.26 -24.43 -51.33
N ASN A 25 16.71 -23.70 -52.36
CA ASN A 25 15.97 -23.54 -53.61
C ASN A 25 16.42 -24.52 -54.69
N ALA A 26 15.75 -25.67 -54.77
CA ALA A 26 16.04 -26.73 -55.73
C ALA A 26 15.91 -26.29 -57.21
N ALA A 27 15.23 -25.18 -57.54
CA ALA A 27 15.05 -24.70 -58.91
C ALA A 27 16.25 -23.91 -59.45
N ALA A 28 17.19 -23.48 -58.61
CA ALA A 28 18.25 -22.52 -58.97
C ALA A 28 19.48 -23.13 -59.69
N LEU A 29 19.48 -24.43 -59.97
CA LEU A 29 20.61 -25.17 -60.58
C LEU A 29 20.20 -25.71 -61.99
N PRO A 30 21.02 -25.62 -63.06
CA PRO A 30 20.66 -26.20 -64.37
C PRO A 30 20.37 -27.71 -64.44
N TYR A 31 19.72 -28.10 -65.54
CA TYR A 31 19.40 -29.48 -65.92
C TYR A 31 20.67 -30.27 -66.29
N GLY A 32 20.83 -31.47 -65.72
CA GLY A 32 21.98 -32.37 -65.95
C GLY A 32 22.59 -33.00 -64.68
N PHE A 33 22.17 -32.55 -63.49
CA PHE A 33 22.73 -32.96 -62.19
C PHE A 33 22.43 -34.44 -61.80
N ILE A 34 21.36 -35.02 -62.35
CA ILE A 34 20.90 -36.40 -62.05
C ILE A 34 21.93 -37.45 -62.50
N GLY A 35 22.64 -37.22 -63.61
CA GLY A 35 23.60 -38.19 -64.17
C GLY A 35 24.87 -38.40 -63.34
N LEU A 36 25.22 -37.48 -62.42
CA LEU A 36 26.35 -37.65 -61.50
C LEU A 36 26.01 -38.59 -60.34
N TYR A 37 24.77 -38.57 -59.86
CA TYR A 37 24.31 -39.49 -58.80
C TYR A 37 24.03 -40.90 -59.33
N GLU A 38 23.72 -41.03 -60.62
CA GLU A 38 23.53 -42.32 -61.28
C GLU A 38 24.85 -43.08 -61.50
N GLN A 39 25.99 -42.37 -61.61
CA GLN A 39 27.32 -42.97 -61.75
C GLN A 39 27.80 -43.73 -60.49
N GLU A 40 27.27 -43.37 -59.31
CA GLU A 40 27.61 -44.00 -58.03
C GLU A 40 26.84 -45.32 -57.77
N PHE A 41 25.81 -45.62 -58.58
CA PHE A 41 25.08 -46.89 -58.55
C PHE A 41 25.38 -47.69 -59.83
N MET A 42 26.53 -48.35 -59.88
CA MET A 42 26.96 -49.15 -61.04
C MET A 42 25.96 -50.27 -61.40
N ASP A 43 25.85 -50.59 -62.70
CA ASP A 43 24.92 -51.60 -63.24
C ASP A 43 25.21 -53.04 -62.75
N ASP A 44 26.37 -53.30 -62.14
CA ASP A 44 26.80 -54.61 -61.62
C ASP A 44 26.44 -54.87 -60.15
N MET A 45 25.86 -53.88 -59.46
CA MET A 45 25.41 -54.02 -58.07
C MET A 45 24.20 -54.97 -57.98
N ARG A 46 24.23 -55.93 -57.04
CA ARG A 46 23.08 -56.83 -56.82
C ARG A 46 21.86 -56.01 -56.42
N VAL A 47 20.70 -56.36 -56.99
CA VAL A 47 19.42 -55.65 -56.76
C VAL A 47 19.12 -55.49 -55.27
N VAL A 48 19.35 -56.53 -54.46
CA VAL A 48 19.13 -56.52 -53.01
C VAL A 48 20.05 -55.53 -52.27
N ASP A 49 21.33 -55.45 -52.67
CA ASP A 49 22.30 -54.54 -52.06
C ASP A 49 22.00 -53.09 -52.46
N ARG A 50 21.59 -52.88 -53.72
CA ARG A 50 21.16 -51.59 -54.24
C ARG A 50 19.90 -51.09 -53.53
N GLU A 51 18.90 -51.95 -53.35
CA GLU A 51 17.66 -51.65 -52.64
C GLU A 51 17.92 -51.32 -51.16
N SER A 52 18.81 -52.07 -50.49
CA SER A 52 19.23 -51.79 -49.11
C SER A 52 19.90 -50.43 -48.95
N ILE A 53 20.86 -50.10 -49.84
CA ILE A 53 21.56 -48.81 -49.82
C ILE A 53 20.60 -47.65 -50.15
N LEU A 54 19.72 -47.83 -51.14
CA LEU A 54 18.72 -46.83 -51.50
C LEU A 54 17.75 -46.57 -50.35
N ASN A 55 17.29 -47.61 -49.64
CA ASN A 55 16.43 -47.45 -48.46
C ASN A 55 17.13 -46.70 -47.32
N GLN A 56 18.42 -46.98 -47.07
CA GLN A 56 19.20 -46.26 -46.06
C GLN A 56 19.34 -44.77 -46.40
N LEU A 57 19.70 -44.45 -47.65
CA LEU A 57 19.85 -43.07 -48.11
C LEU A 57 18.51 -42.34 -48.27
N ALA A 58 17.44 -43.06 -48.61
CA ALA A 58 16.09 -42.51 -48.66
C ALA A 58 15.60 -42.13 -47.26
N LEU A 59 15.94 -42.91 -46.22
CA LEU A 59 15.67 -42.51 -44.84
C LEU A 59 16.42 -41.23 -44.48
N TRP A 60 17.71 -41.12 -44.82
CA TRP A 60 18.46 -39.86 -44.68
C TRP A 60 17.82 -38.69 -45.44
N ALA A 61 17.22 -38.94 -46.61
CA ALA A 61 16.51 -37.93 -47.38
C ALA A 61 15.20 -37.47 -46.73
N LEU A 62 14.51 -38.36 -45.99
CA LEU A 62 13.30 -38.02 -45.25
C LEU A 62 13.57 -37.10 -44.05
N LEU A 63 14.73 -37.24 -43.40
CA LEU A 63 15.06 -36.48 -42.18
C LEU A 63 15.05 -34.96 -42.39
N LYS A 64 14.66 -34.22 -41.34
CA LYS A 64 14.41 -32.77 -41.37
C LYS A 64 15.42 -31.94 -40.59
N GLY A 65 16.36 -32.61 -39.92
CA GLY A 65 17.49 -32.00 -39.23
C GLY A 65 18.64 -33.00 -39.07
N PRO A 66 19.80 -32.56 -38.55
CA PRO A 66 20.96 -33.40 -38.39
C PRO A 66 20.76 -34.42 -37.27
N VAL A 67 21.18 -35.66 -37.50
CA VAL A 67 21.08 -36.77 -36.52
C VAL A 67 22.33 -37.63 -36.51
N SER A 68 22.55 -38.37 -35.43
CA SER A 68 23.63 -39.35 -35.33
C SER A 68 23.44 -40.54 -36.28
N ALA A 69 24.55 -41.22 -36.62
CA ALA A 69 24.50 -42.49 -37.36
C ALA A 69 23.65 -43.55 -36.61
N GLY A 70 23.74 -43.57 -35.28
CA GLY A 70 22.96 -44.46 -34.42
C GLY A 70 21.46 -44.22 -34.51
N PHE A 71 21.02 -42.96 -34.69
CA PHE A 71 19.60 -42.64 -34.90
C PHE A 71 19.04 -43.38 -36.12
N VAL A 72 19.73 -43.29 -37.26
CA VAL A 72 19.27 -43.92 -38.53
C VAL A 72 19.38 -45.43 -38.47
N SER A 73 20.48 -45.95 -37.91
CA SER A 73 20.66 -47.40 -37.70
C SER A 73 19.51 -48.00 -36.88
N ASN A 74 19.09 -47.33 -35.80
CA ASN A 74 18.00 -47.81 -34.95
C ASN A 74 16.64 -47.83 -35.66
N VAL A 75 16.36 -46.87 -36.55
CA VAL A 75 15.11 -46.85 -37.34
C VAL A 75 15.06 -48.03 -38.32
N LEU A 76 16.21 -48.40 -38.89
CA LEU A 76 16.32 -49.48 -39.88
C LEU A 76 16.60 -50.86 -39.28
N GLY A 77 16.88 -50.93 -37.97
CA GLY A 77 17.28 -52.17 -37.30
C GLY A 77 18.71 -52.63 -37.64
N LEU A 78 19.59 -51.68 -38.00
CA LEU A 78 21.00 -51.90 -38.31
C LEU A 78 21.88 -51.62 -37.10
N THR A 79 23.15 -52.03 -37.18
CA THR A 79 24.17 -51.64 -36.20
C THR A 79 24.69 -50.22 -36.46
N GLU A 80 25.22 -49.56 -35.43
CA GLU A 80 25.80 -48.20 -35.57
C GLU A 80 27.02 -48.21 -36.50
N ASP A 81 27.79 -49.30 -36.53
CA ASP A 81 28.96 -49.47 -37.41
C ASP A 81 28.56 -49.55 -38.89
N GLU A 82 27.44 -50.20 -39.21
CA GLU A 82 26.87 -50.22 -40.56
C GLU A 82 26.43 -48.81 -41.01
N GLY A 83 25.83 -48.03 -40.11
CA GLY A 83 25.42 -46.65 -40.36
C GLY A 83 26.62 -45.71 -40.61
N LYS A 84 27.68 -45.84 -39.81
CA LYS A 84 28.94 -45.10 -40.03
C LYS A 84 29.61 -45.51 -41.34
N GLY A 85 29.64 -46.81 -41.65
CA GLY A 85 30.19 -47.33 -42.90
C GLY A 85 29.46 -46.79 -44.15
N LEU A 86 28.15 -46.52 -44.06
CA LEU A 86 27.40 -45.86 -45.13
C LEU A 86 27.83 -44.39 -45.30
N ILE A 87 27.90 -43.64 -44.21
CA ILE A 87 28.32 -42.23 -44.22
C ILE A 87 29.74 -42.10 -44.77
N ASP A 88 30.66 -42.97 -44.35
CA ASP A 88 32.04 -42.99 -44.84
C ASP A 88 32.11 -43.26 -46.35
N ARG A 89 31.30 -44.21 -46.83
CA ARG A 89 31.22 -44.58 -48.25
C ARG A 89 30.69 -43.44 -49.12
N TYR A 90 29.71 -42.69 -48.62
CA TYR A 90 29.07 -41.59 -49.32
C TYR A 90 29.40 -40.24 -48.68
N SER A 91 30.60 -40.05 -48.16
CA SER A 91 30.96 -38.88 -47.34
C SER A 91 30.81 -37.54 -48.07
N SER A 92 30.96 -37.55 -49.40
CA SER A 92 30.70 -36.39 -50.27
C SER A 92 29.22 -35.96 -50.30
N TRP A 93 28.31 -36.80 -49.82
CA TRP A 93 26.85 -36.55 -49.80
C TRP A 93 26.36 -36.05 -48.45
N PHE A 94 27.21 -36.03 -47.42
CA PHE A 94 26.86 -35.62 -46.06
C PHE A 94 27.62 -34.36 -45.64
N ASN A 95 27.00 -33.55 -44.77
CA ASN A 95 27.71 -32.56 -43.95
C ASN A 95 27.47 -32.85 -42.46
N SER A 96 28.33 -32.29 -41.60
CA SER A 96 28.26 -32.45 -40.14
C SER A 96 28.20 -31.07 -39.47
N PRO A 97 26.98 -30.54 -39.25
CA PRO A 97 26.79 -29.21 -38.65
C PRO A 97 27.11 -29.21 -37.15
N ASP A 98 26.85 -30.33 -36.47
CA ASP A 98 27.20 -30.54 -35.06
C ASP A 98 28.12 -31.76 -34.94
N SER A 99 29.01 -31.74 -33.95
CA SER A 99 29.91 -32.86 -33.66
C SER A 99 29.13 -34.17 -33.49
N GLY A 100 29.34 -35.13 -34.39
CA GLY A 100 28.72 -36.45 -34.34
C GLY A 100 27.33 -36.56 -34.97
N LYS A 101 26.78 -35.48 -35.54
CA LYS A 101 25.53 -35.49 -36.30
C LYS A 101 25.78 -35.22 -37.78
N TYR A 102 24.93 -35.82 -38.61
CA TYR A 102 25.05 -35.78 -40.06
C TYR A 102 23.71 -35.39 -40.70
N GLN A 103 23.75 -34.79 -41.88
CA GLN A 103 22.60 -34.56 -42.74
C GLN A 103 23.05 -34.56 -44.21
N LEU A 104 22.13 -34.81 -45.14
CA LEU A 104 22.45 -34.78 -46.57
C LEU A 104 22.79 -33.35 -47.03
N TYR A 105 23.83 -33.25 -47.84
CA TYR A 105 24.46 -31.99 -48.23
C TYR A 105 23.55 -31.04 -49.03
N HIS A 106 22.58 -31.58 -49.79
CA HIS A 106 21.80 -30.76 -50.74
C HIS A 106 20.37 -31.27 -51.00
N GLU A 107 19.41 -30.35 -51.13
CA GLU A 107 17.98 -30.66 -51.32
C GLU A 107 17.69 -31.47 -52.60
N ARG A 108 18.35 -31.16 -53.72
CA ARG A 108 18.25 -31.99 -54.95
C ARG A 108 18.65 -33.45 -54.76
N LEU A 109 19.65 -33.74 -53.92
CA LEU A 109 20.05 -35.13 -53.65
C LEU A 109 18.92 -35.84 -52.89
N ARG A 110 18.30 -35.16 -51.92
CA ARG A 110 17.12 -35.68 -51.20
C ARG A 110 15.98 -35.99 -52.17
N VAL A 111 15.64 -35.05 -53.05
CA VAL A 111 14.60 -35.24 -54.07
C VAL A 111 14.94 -36.41 -55.01
N TYR A 112 16.20 -36.52 -55.48
CA TYR A 112 16.65 -37.62 -56.33
C TYR A 112 16.50 -38.98 -55.64
N LEU A 113 16.95 -39.10 -54.37
CA LEU A 113 16.86 -40.34 -53.60
C LEU A 113 15.42 -40.76 -53.39
N LEU A 114 14.53 -39.81 -53.05
CA LEU A 114 13.10 -40.07 -52.90
C LEU A 114 12.44 -40.46 -54.22
N GLN A 115 12.83 -39.88 -55.36
CA GLN A 115 12.30 -40.25 -56.69
C GLN A 115 12.65 -41.67 -57.14
N LYS A 116 13.67 -42.31 -56.54
CA LYS A 116 14.01 -43.71 -56.84
C LYS A 116 13.10 -44.70 -56.12
N LEU A 117 12.30 -44.23 -55.16
CA LEU A 117 11.30 -45.02 -54.46
C LEU A 117 9.91 -44.65 -54.98
N ASN A 118 9.01 -45.62 -55.02
CA ASN A 118 7.60 -45.36 -55.27
C ASN A 118 6.90 -44.82 -54.00
N GLU A 119 5.70 -44.26 -54.15
CA GLU A 119 4.96 -43.67 -53.03
C GLU A 119 4.72 -44.67 -51.87
N HIS A 120 4.53 -45.95 -52.19
CA HIS A 120 4.34 -46.99 -51.18
C HIS A 120 5.62 -47.28 -50.38
N GLU A 121 6.78 -47.33 -51.03
CA GLU A 121 8.08 -47.53 -50.39
C GLU A 121 8.45 -46.35 -49.49
N ILE A 122 8.21 -45.11 -49.96
CA ILE A 122 8.37 -43.91 -49.16
C ILE A 122 7.46 -43.95 -47.94
N GLN A 123 6.20 -44.35 -48.10
CA GLN A 123 5.26 -44.49 -47.00
C GLN A 123 5.74 -45.52 -45.98
N ILE A 124 6.23 -46.69 -46.39
CA ILE A 124 6.74 -47.71 -45.46
C ILE A 124 7.93 -47.18 -44.66
N LEU A 125 8.87 -46.50 -45.29
CA LEU A 125 10.03 -45.93 -44.60
C LEU A 125 9.64 -44.81 -43.64
N ASN A 126 8.71 -43.94 -44.07
CA ASN A 126 8.22 -42.84 -43.25
C ASN A 126 7.42 -43.34 -42.04
N GLU A 127 6.57 -44.37 -42.21
CA GLU A 127 5.82 -45.00 -41.11
C GLU A 127 6.77 -45.63 -40.08
N ARG A 128 7.84 -46.32 -40.52
CA ARG A 128 8.87 -46.85 -39.60
C ARG A 128 9.55 -45.74 -38.79
N LEU A 129 9.82 -44.60 -39.42
CA LEU A 129 10.39 -43.44 -38.74
C LEU A 129 9.38 -42.84 -37.75
N ILE A 130 8.11 -42.69 -38.11
CA ILE A 130 7.07 -42.18 -37.23
C ILE A 130 6.89 -43.09 -36.01
N ASP A 131 6.79 -44.40 -36.20
CA ASP A 131 6.69 -45.38 -35.10
C ASP A 131 7.87 -45.28 -34.12
N TYR A 132 9.08 -45.09 -34.66
CA TYR A 132 10.28 -44.92 -33.85
C TYR A 132 10.23 -43.63 -33.02
N LEU A 133 9.71 -42.54 -33.60
CA LEU A 133 9.60 -41.22 -32.95
C LEU A 133 8.44 -41.15 -31.95
N GLU A 134 7.30 -41.78 -32.23
CA GLU A 134 6.17 -41.85 -31.29
C GLU A 134 6.58 -42.57 -30.00
N ARG A 135 7.33 -43.68 -30.10
CA ARG A 135 7.91 -44.36 -28.94
C ARG A 135 8.87 -43.48 -28.15
N ALA A 136 9.62 -42.61 -28.83
CA ALA A 136 10.52 -41.68 -28.15
C ALA A 136 9.75 -40.64 -27.30
N ILE A 137 8.62 -40.15 -27.82
CA ILE A 137 7.73 -39.23 -27.09
C ILE A 137 7.08 -39.92 -25.88
N GLU A 138 6.68 -41.18 -26.00
CA GLU A 138 6.13 -41.96 -24.87
C GLU A 138 7.16 -42.20 -23.76
N LEU A 139 8.43 -42.40 -24.11
CA LEU A 139 9.50 -42.68 -23.15
C LEU A 139 10.03 -41.43 -22.45
N ALA A 140 9.91 -40.25 -23.05
CA ALA A 140 10.27 -38.94 -22.49
C ALA A 140 11.66 -38.87 -21.80
N LYS A 141 12.70 -39.48 -22.39
CA LYS A 141 14.03 -39.68 -21.78
C LYS A 141 14.99 -38.48 -21.87
N GLY A 142 14.65 -37.45 -22.63
CA GLY A 142 15.50 -36.30 -22.96
C GLY A 142 16.67 -36.67 -23.87
N ASP A 143 16.55 -37.73 -24.67
CA ASP A 143 17.60 -38.17 -25.60
C ASP A 143 17.41 -37.57 -27.01
N GLU A 144 18.40 -37.73 -27.89
CA GLU A 144 18.37 -37.20 -29.28
C GLU A 144 17.07 -37.54 -30.01
N ARG A 145 16.47 -38.70 -29.72
CA ARG A 145 15.26 -39.18 -30.37
C ARG A 145 14.04 -38.38 -29.93
N GLU A 146 13.90 -38.11 -28.63
CA GLU A 146 12.81 -37.27 -28.12
C GLU A 146 12.95 -35.83 -28.65
N PHE A 147 14.15 -35.26 -28.63
CA PHE A 147 14.40 -33.92 -29.18
C PHE A 147 13.96 -33.82 -30.64
N TYR A 148 14.44 -34.76 -31.48
CA TYR A 148 14.07 -34.80 -32.89
C TYR A 148 12.56 -35.07 -33.09
N ALA A 149 11.95 -35.92 -32.28
CA ALA A 149 10.52 -36.21 -32.36
C ALA A 149 9.67 -34.98 -32.04
N LEU A 150 9.99 -34.27 -30.96
CA LEU A 150 9.26 -33.08 -30.53
C LEU A 150 9.39 -31.92 -31.53
N GLU A 151 10.50 -31.85 -32.26
CA GLU A 151 10.71 -30.83 -33.28
C GLU A 151 10.09 -31.23 -34.64
N TYR A 152 10.32 -32.45 -35.14
CA TYR A 152 10.06 -32.79 -36.55
C TYR A 152 8.97 -33.83 -36.81
N LEU A 153 8.40 -34.49 -35.80
CA LEU A 153 7.42 -35.58 -36.03
C LEU A 153 6.17 -35.13 -36.80
N HIS A 154 5.68 -33.91 -36.54
CA HIS A 154 4.55 -33.34 -37.28
C HIS A 154 4.81 -33.23 -38.79
N GLN A 155 6.07 -33.01 -39.20
CA GLN A 155 6.44 -32.93 -40.61
C GLN A 155 6.38 -34.29 -41.29
N HIS A 156 6.79 -35.36 -40.60
CA HIS A 156 6.70 -36.74 -41.09
C HIS A 156 5.24 -37.19 -41.19
N MET A 157 4.41 -36.88 -40.19
CA MET A 157 2.96 -37.15 -40.24
C MET A 157 2.25 -36.35 -41.35
N ALA A 158 2.74 -35.14 -41.67
CA ALA A 158 2.23 -34.35 -42.79
C ALA A 158 2.53 -34.99 -44.16
N ILE A 159 3.63 -35.74 -44.31
CA ILE A 159 3.91 -36.50 -45.52
C ILE A 159 2.84 -37.58 -45.72
N GLU A 160 2.48 -38.33 -44.67
CA GLU A 160 1.40 -39.34 -44.75
C GLU A 160 0.04 -38.71 -45.07
N SER A 161 -0.27 -37.58 -44.42
CA SER A 161 -1.46 -36.80 -44.74
C SER A 161 -1.50 -36.36 -46.20
N LYS A 162 -0.37 -35.95 -46.80
CA LYS A 162 -0.35 -35.55 -48.22
C LYS A 162 -0.61 -36.73 -49.15
N LEU A 163 -0.20 -37.94 -48.78
CA LEU A 163 -0.46 -39.19 -49.51
C LEU A 163 -1.90 -39.73 -49.31
N GLY A 164 -2.74 -39.02 -48.57
CA GLY A 164 -4.13 -39.39 -48.35
C GLY A 164 -4.40 -40.17 -47.07
N ASN A 165 -3.37 -40.55 -46.31
CA ASN A 165 -3.46 -41.44 -45.15
C ASN A 165 -3.39 -40.68 -43.81
N HIS A 166 -3.89 -41.29 -42.72
CA HIS A 166 -3.66 -40.92 -41.31
C HIS A 166 -3.76 -39.43 -40.92
N TYR A 167 -4.59 -38.61 -41.59
CA TYR A 167 -4.76 -37.19 -41.24
C TYR A 167 -5.13 -36.97 -39.76
N ASN A 168 -6.00 -37.83 -39.20
CA ASN A 168 -6.41 -37.72 -37.79
C ASN A 168 -5.21 -37.89 -36.84
N ARG A 169 -4.21 -38.72 -37.18
CA ARG A 169 -2.99 -38.91 -36.39
C ARG A 169 -2.18 -37.61 -36.30
N LEU A 170 -1.95 -36.94 -37.44
CA LEU A 170 -1.33 -35.61 -37.49
C LEU A 170 -2.15 -34.61 -36.68
N HIS A 171 -3.46 -34.55 -36.94
CA HIS A 171 -4.36 -33.59 -36.32
C HIS A 171 -4.44 -33.74 -34.81
N ASP A 172 -4.44 -34.96 -34.29
CA ASP A 172 -4.45 -35.24 -32.86
C ASP A 172 -3.08 -34.99 -32.22
N TYR A 173 -1.99 -35.23 -32.94
CA TYR A 173 -0.64 -34.92 -32.46
C TYR A 173 -0.41 -33.42 -32.27
N VAL A 174 -0.64 -32.62 -33.32
CA VAL A 174 -0.35 -31.17 -33.29
C VAL A 174 -1.25 -30.40 -32.33
N ASN A 175 -2.45 -30.92 -32.06
CA ASN A 175 -3.42 -30.33 -31.13
C ASN A 175 -3.34 -30.92 -29.71
N ARG A 176 -2.33 -31.74 -29.39
CA ARG A 176 -2.15 -32.32 -28.05
C ARG A 176 -1.47 -31.33 -27.12
N GLU A 177 -2.27 -30.62 -26.34
CA GLU A 177 -1.79 -29.54 -25.45
C GLU A 177 -0.71 -29.99 -24.45
N SER A 178 -0.79 -31.24 -23.98
CA SER A 178 0.18 -31.79 -23.02
C SER A 178 1.60 -31.91 -23.59
N LEU A 179 1.76 -31.92 -24.93
CA LEU A 179 3.08 -31.94 -25.57
C LEU A 179 3.71 -30.56 -25.63
N TRP A 180 2.90 -29.49 -25.73
CA TRP A 180 3.44 -28.14 -25.89
C TRP A 180 4.31 -27.75 -24.70
N SER A 181 3.89 -28.08 -23.47
CA SER A 181 4.70 -27.82 -22.27
C SER A 181 6.07 -28.47 -22.34
N ARG A 182 6.16 -29.69 -22.88
CA ARG A 182 7.43 -30.41 -23.04
C ARG A 182 8.26 -29.83 -24.19
N GLN A 183 7.63 -29.47 -25.30
CA GLN A 183 8.27 -28.78 -26.43
C GLN A 183 8.84 -27.43 -25.99
N ILE A 184 8.10 -26.65 -25.21
CA ILE A 184 8.51 -25.34 -24.69
C ILE A 184 9.67 -25.49 -23.70
N GLN A 185 9.60 -26.47 -22.80
CA GLN A 185 10.66 -26.74 -21.83
C GLN A 185 12.00 -27.07 -22.49
N LEU A 186 11.98 -27.94 -23.51
CA LEU A 186 13.21 -28.44 -24.14
C LEU A 186 13.75 -27.49 -25.22
N SER A 187 12.88 -26.80 -25.97
CA SER A 187 13.31 -25.82 -26.99
C SER A 187 13.58 -24.43 -26.43
N LYS A 188 13.16 -24.18 -25.18
CA LYS A 188 13.10 -22.84 -24.55
C LYS A 188 12.26 -21.82 -25.36
N GLY A 189 11.39 -22.27 -26.26
CA GLY A 189 10.63 -21.43 -27.19
C GLY A 189 9.29 -22.04 -27.58
N TYR A 190 8.49 -21.28 -28.33
CA TYR A 190 7.18 -21.75 -28.83
C TYR A 190 7.23 -22.30 -30.26
N GLN A 191 8.37 -22.11 -30.95
CA GLN A 191 8.53 -22.38 -32.37
C GLN A 191 8.10 -23.81 -32.77
N TRP A 192 8.56 -24.84 -32.04
CA TRP A 192 8.24 -26.24 -32.37
C TRP A 192 6.74 -26.53 -32.32
N SER A 193 6.06 -26.00 -31.31
CA SER A 193 4.61 -26.17 -31.12
C SER A 193 3.82 -25.36 -32.16
N GLN A 194 4.26 -24.14 -32.46
CA GLN A 194 3.62 -23.27 -33.45
C GLN A 194 3.73 -23.83 -34.86
N ASP A 195 4.92 -24.30 -35.27
CA ASP A 195 5.14 -24.93 -36.57
C ASP A 195 4.28 -26.19 -36.74
N ALA A 196 4.17 -27.00 -35.68
CA ALA A 196 3.31 -28.18 -35.66
C ALA A 196 1.84 -27.82 -35.90
N ILE A 197 1.30 -26.84 -35.18
CA ILE A 197 -0.10 -26.41 -35.35
C ILE A 197 -0.35 -25.77 -36.71
N GLN A 198 0.56 -24.91 -37.18
CA GLN A 198 0.52 -24.31 -38.51
C GLN A 198 0.42 -25.38 -39.61
N GLN A 199 1.16 -26.48 -39.45
CA GLN A 199 1.10 -27.61 -40.37
C GLN A 199 -0.27 -28.32 -40.33
N GLY A 200 -0.89 -28.43 -39.15
CA GLY A 200 -2.26 -28.93 -38.97
C GLY A 200 -3.33 -28.05 -39.65
N ILE A 201 -3.21 -26.73 -39.52
CA ILE A 201 -4.09 -25.76 -40.19
C ILE A 201 -3.98 -25.90 -41.72
N LYS A 202 -2.74 -25.92 -42.25
CA LYS A 202 -2.49 -26.07 -43.70
C LYS A 202 -3.10 -27.34 -44.27
N GLU A 203 -2.92 -28.49 -43.59
CA GLU A 203 -3.46 -29.77 -44.05
C GLU A 203 -4.97 -29.89 -43.85
N GLY A 204 -5.55 -29.32 -42.79
CA GLY A 204 -7.00 -29.26 -42.58
C GLY A 204 -7.70 -28.43 -43.65
N ALA A 205 -7.15 -27.25 -43.95
CA ALA A 205 -7.67 -26.34 -44.97
C ALA A 205 -7.60 -26.97 -46.38
N ARG A 206 -6.46 -27.60 -46.73
CA ARG A 206 -6.29 -28.32 -48.01
C ARG A 206 -7.36 -29.39 -48.25
N ARG A 207 -7.87 -29.99 -47.17
CA ARG A 207 -8.86 -31.10 -47.19
C ARG A 207 -10.31 -30.63 -46.99
N ASN A 208 -10.56 -29.33 -46.87
CA ASN A 208 -11.87 -28.75 -46.53
C ASN A 208 -12.47 -29.31 -45.22
N LEU A 209 -11.63 -29.64 -44.24
CA LEU A 209 -12.07 -30.11 -42.93
C LEU A 209 -12.23 -28.93 -41.98
N GLU A 210 -13.36 -28.21 -42.12
CA GLU A 210 -13.60 -26.94 -41.42
C GLU A 210 -13.43 -27.05 -39.91
N MET A 211 -14.05 -28.04 -39.27
CA MET A 211 -14.02 -28.17 -37.80
C MET A 211 -12.61 -28.46 -37.27
N ASN A 212 -11.82 -29.24 -38.00
CA ASN A 212 -10.45 -29.57 -37.63
C ASN A 212 -9.49 -28.39 -37.90
N THR A 213 -9.75 -27.63 -38.95
CA THR A 213 -9.02 -26.39 -39.25
C THR A 213 -9.29 -25.36 -38.16
N ILE A 214 -10.55 -25.17 -37.77
CA ILE A 214 -10.94 -24.29 -36.66
C ILE A 214 -10.25 -24.72 -35.36
N ARG A 215 -10.27 -26.02 -35.01
CA ARG A 215 -9.59 -26.53 -33.80
C ARG A 215 -8.11 -26.18 -33.77
N SER A 216 -7.42 -26.36 -34.89
CA SER A 216 -5.99 -26.03 -35.00
C SER A 216 -5.76 -24.52 -34.96
N THR A 217 -6.62 -23.71 -35.59
CA THR A 217 -6.55 -22.24 -35.53
C THR A 217 -6.75 -21.74 -34.10
N VAL A 218 -7.73 -22.27 -33.36
CA VAL A 218 -7.95 -21.92 -31.95
C VAL A 218 -6.72 -22.24 -31.10
N ASN A 219 -6.12 -23.42 -31.31
CA ASN A 219 -4.91 -23.80 -30.58
C ASN A 219 -3.68 -22.98 -30.99
N SER A 220 -3.60 -22.52 -32.24
CA SER A 220 -2.56 -21.59 -32.69
C SER A 220 -2.68 -20.24 -31.98
N VAL A 221 -3.91 -19.73 -31.84
CA VAL A 221 -4.18 -18.50 -31.08
C VAL A 221 -3.86 -18.71 -29.60
N LYS A 222 -4.18 -19.87 -29.03
CA LYS A 222 -3.84 -20.23 -27.64
C LYS A 222 -2.33 -20.22 -27.38
N LEU A 223 -1.53 -20.82 -28.27
CA LEU A 223 -0.07 -20.77 -28.17
C LEU A 223 0.49 -19.36 -28.34
N MET A 224 -0.08 -18.57 -29.27
CA MET A 224 0.32 -17.18 -29.48
C MET A 224 0.06 -16.34 -28.22
N ILE A 225 -1.10 -16.50 -27.58
CA ILE A 225 -1.43 -15.83 -26.32
C ILE A 225 -0.49 -16.29 -25.20
N GLN A 226 -0.20 -17.59 -25.09
CA GLN A 226 0.76 -18.11 -24.11
C GLN A 226 2.16 -17.52 -24.31
N GLU A 227 2.64 -17.39 -25.54
CA GLU A 227 3.93 -16.75 -25.82
C GLU A 227 3.91 -15.26 -25.47
N GLN A 228 2.85 -14.54 -25.83
CA GLN A 228 2.69 -13.12 -25.49
C GLN A 228 2.58 -12.89 -23.97
N ASN A 229 2.10 -13.87 -23.21
CA ASN A 229 1.99 -13.79 -21.75
C ASN A 229 3.23 -14.26 -20.98
N SER A 230 4.22 -14.82 -21.68
CA SER A 230 5.41 -15.41 -21.06
C SER A 230 6.47 -14.42 -20.54
N ALA A 231 6.12 -13.14 -20.33
CA ALA A 231 7.06 -12.09 -19.88
C ALA A 231 7.84 -12.48 -18.63
N LYS A 232 7.20 -13.18 -17.69
CA LYS A 232 7.82 -13.69 -16.46
C LYS A 232 8.88 -14.76 -16.73
N ASP A 233 8.58 -15.69 -17.62
CA ASP A 233 9.54 -16.74 -18.00
C ASP A 233 10.75 -16.13 -18.71
N ILE A 234 10.53 -15.11 -19.53
CA ILE A 234 11.58 -14.35 -20.20
C ILE A 234 12.46 -13.60 -19.18
N LEU A 235 11.85 -12.96 -18.17
CA LEU A 235 12.59 -12.30 -17.09
C LEU A 235 13.34 -13.29 -16.18
N ASN A 236 12.80 -14.49 -15.96
CA ASN A 236 13.52 -15.54 -15.23
C ASN A 236 14.81 -15.94 -15.93
N PHE A 237 14.84 -16.02 -17.27
CA PHE A 237 16.08 -16.28 -18.01
C PHE A 237 17.14 -15.18 -17.79
N ILE A 238 16.72 -13.91 -17.66
CA ILE A 238 17.64 -12.80 -17.29
C ILE A 238 18.21 -13.03 -15.88
N ASN A 239 17.35 -13.37 -14.90
CA ASN A 239 17.76 -13.60 -13.52
C ASN A 239 18.65 -14.85 -13.34
N GLU A 240 18.48 -15.86 -14.20
CA GLU A 240 19.29 -17.08 -14.24
C GLU A 240 20.60 -16.92 -15.05
N GLY A 241 20.80 -15.78 -15.72
CA GLY A 241 21.99 -15.47 -16.53
C GLY A 241 21.94 -15.94 -17.99
N ASP A 242 20.84 -16.51 -18.46
CA ASP A 242 20.58 -16.90 -19.86
C ASP A 242 19.96 -15.74 -20.67
N TYR A 243 20.64 -14.59 -20.68
CA TYR A 243 20.15 -13.37 -21.35
C TYR A 243 20.03 -13.52 -22.87
N GLN A 244 20.75 -14.47 -23.49
CA GLN A 244 20.65 -14.76 -24.93
C GLN A 244 19.30 -15.36 -25.28
N THR A 245 18.81 -16.30 -24.47
CA THR A 245 17.47 -16.88 -24.65
C THR A 245 16.40 -15.81 -24.40
N ALA A 246 16.58 -14.95 -23.39
CA ALA A 246 15.67 -13.85 -23.11
C ALA A 246 15.57 -12.84 -24.28
N LEU A 247 16.70 -12.46 -24.88
CA LEU A 247 16.73 -11.56 -26.04
C LEU A 247 16.05 -12.19 -27.26
N LYS A 248 16.38 -13.44 -27.60
CA LYS A 248 15.74 -14.16 -28.71
C LYS A 248 14.22 -14.26 -28.53
N ARG A 249 13.76 -14.38 -27.29
CA ARG A 249 12.33 -14.39 -26.93
C ARG A 249 11.68 -13.01 -26.97
N ALA A 250 12.42 -11.94 -26.68
CA ALA A 250 11.93 -10.58 -26.87
C ALA A 250 11.88 -10.17 -28.36
N GLU A 251 12.76 -10.74 -29.19
CA GLU A 251 12.78 -10.54 -30.64
C GLU A 251 11.57 -11.12 -31.37
N SER A 252 10.89 -12.14 -30.81
CA SER A 252 9.64 -12.67 -31.39
C SER A 252 8.44 -11.75 -31.16
N TRP A 253 8.59 -10.68 -30.37
CA TRP A 253 7.54 -9.71 -30.10
C TRP A 253 7.68 -8.50 -31.04
N GLU A 254 6.55 -7.89 -31.41
CA GLU A 254 6.54 -6.74 -32.33
C GLU A 254 6.20 -5.41 -31.61
N GLY A 255 6.79 -4.32 -32.12
CA GLY A 255 6.45 -2.94 -31.75
C GLY A 255 6.76 -2.55 -30.30
N GLU A 256 5.85 -1.80 -29.68
CA GLU A 256 6.01 -1.24 -28.32
C GLU A 256 6.27 -2.31 -27.25
N ARG A 257 5.73 -3.52 -27.42
CA ARG A 257 5.87 -4.62 -26.43
C ARG A 257 7.30 -5.13 -26.33
N GLN A 258 7.98 -5.27 -27.46
CA GLN A 258 9.39 -5.63 -27.52
C GLN A 258 10.26 -4.59 -26.81
N PHE A 259 10.03 -3.31 -27.10
CA PHE A 259 10.77 -2.21 -26.49
C PHE A 259 10.58 -2.16 -24.96
N LYS A 260 9.35 -2.43 -24.47
CA LYS A 260 9.04 -2.53 -23.03
C LYS A 260 9.80 -3.66 -22.34
N LEU A 261 9.93 -4.82 -22.98
CA LEU A 261 10.76 -5.91 -22.43
C LEU A 261 12.23 -5.50 -22.31
N TYR A 262 12.78 -4.80 -23.30
CA TYR A 262 14.16 -4.31 -23.21
C TYR A 262 14.36 -3.34 -22.04
N LEU A 263 13.41 -2.42 -21.80
CA LEU A 263 13.47 -1.53 -20.63
C LEU A 263 13.36 -2.27 -19.30
N LEU A 264 12.56 -3.34 -19.23
CA LEU A 264 12.47 -4.20 -18.05
C LEU A 264 13.75 -5.01 -17.80
N PHE A 265 14.40 -5.50 -18.85
CA PHE A 265 15.71 -6.14 -18.72
C PHE A 265 16.76 -5.17 -18.16
N LEU A 266 16.79 -3.93 -18.67
CA LEU A 266 17.65 -2.88 -18.13
C LEU A 266 17.31 -2.56 -16.69
N HIS A 267 16.03 -2.55 -16.29
CA HIS A 267 15.62 -2.36 -14.90
C HIS A 267 16.22 -3.42 -13.97
N GLU A 268 15.99 -4.70 -14.26
CA GLU A 268 16.45 -5.82 -13.42
C GLU A 268 17.97 -5.87 -13.28
N LEU A 269 18.69 -5.53 -14.36
CA LEU A 269 20.15 -5.56 -14.40
C LEU A 269 20.81 -4.31 -13.79
N THR A 270 20.10 -3.20 -13.61
CA THR A 270 20.70 -1.94 -13.10
C THR A 270 20.28 -1.61 -11.67
N ILE A 271 18.98 -1.65 -11.38
CA ILE A 271 18.43 -1.25 -10.06
C ILE A 271 17.55 -2.31 -9.41
N GLY A 272 17.20 -3.36 -10.15
CA GLY A 272 16.37 -4.46 -9.68
C GLY A 272 17.17 -5.58 -9.00
N SER A 273 16.60 -6.78 -9.05
CA SER A 273 17.08 -7.93 -8.26
C SER A 273 18.44 -8.48 -8.71
N SER A 274 18.77 -8.28 -9.99
CA SER A 274 20.00 -8.76 -10.63
C SER A 274 21.08 -7.67 -10.77
N LYS A 275 20.96 -6.55 -10.04
CA LYS A 275 21.91 -5.42 -10.11
C LYS A 275 23.36 -5.78 -9.76
N ASP A 276 23.55 -6.81 -8.93
CA ASP A 276 24.85 -7.27 -8.45
C ASP A 276 25.37 -8.50 -9.25
N ALA A 277 24.74 -8.83 -10.38
CA ALA A 277 25.10 -10.01 -11.17
C ALA A 277 26.37 -9.77 -12.01
N ASP A 278 27.29 -10.75 -11.99
CA ASP A 278 28.59 -10.66 -12.69
C ASP A 278 28.46 -10.49 -14.22
N PHE A 279 27.37 -10.96 -14.82
CA PHE A 279 27.09 -10.86 -16.26
C PHE A 279 26.33 -9.58 -16.67
N GLY A 280 25.98 -8.70 -15.71
CA GLY A 280 25.05 -7.59 -15.94
C GLY A 280 25.52 -6.59 -17.00
N LYS A 281 26.82 -6.31 -17.06
CA LYS A 281 27.41 -5.40 -18.05
C LYS A 281 27.31 -5.94 -19.48
N GLU A 282 27.61 -7.22 -19.69
CA GLU A 282 27.55 -7.86 -21.01
C GLU A 282 26.12 -8.01 -21.50
N ALA A 283 25.19 -8.35 -20.60
CA ALA A 283 23.76 -8.40 -20.89
C ALA A 283 23.20 -7.02 -21.29
N CYS A 284 23.49 -5.96 -20.51
CA CYS A 284 23.06 -4.60 -20.83
C CYS A 284 23.60 -4.12 -22.19
N LYS A 285 24.83 -4.49 -22.56
CA LYS A 285 25.39 -4.16 -23.88
C LYS A 285 24.57 -4.79 -25.01
N ALA A 286 24.27 -6.08 -24.92
CA ALA A 286 23.48 -6.79 -25.93
C ALA A 286 22.06 -6.22 -26.05
N ILE A 287 21.45 -5.81 -24.92
CA ILE A 287 20.12 -5.18 -24.91
C ILE A 287 20.14 -3.80 -25.58
N LEU A 288 21.17 -2.98 -25.34
CA LEU A 288 21.32 -1.68 -25.99
C LEU A 288 21.53 -1.82 -27.51
N GLU A 289 22.29 -2.83 -27.95
CA GLU A 289 22.45 -3.14 -29.38
C GLU A 289 21.12 -3.56 -30.02
N ALA A 290 20.30 -4.35 -29.32
CA ALA A 290 18.96 -4.74 -29.77
C ALA A 290 18.00 -3.53 -29.83
N ILE A 291 18.02 -2.64 -28.83
CA ILE A 291 17.26 -1.39 -28.84
C ILE A 291 17.67 -0.54 -30.04
N ASP A 292 18.97 -0.44 -30.36
CA ASP A 292 19.43 0.45 -31.44
C ASP A 292 18.97 -0.02 -32.83
N GLN A 293 18.70 -1.32 -33.00
CA GLN A 293 18.18 -1.92 -34.22
C GLN A 293 16.66 -1.71 -34.42
N THR A 294 15.94 -1.20 -33.42
CA THR A 294 14.51 -0.89 -33.53
C THR A 294 14.26 0.46 -34.24
N PRO A 295 13.24 0.57 -35.12
CA PRO A 295 12.95 1.80 -35.87
C PRO A 295 12.69 3.03 -34.98
N GLU A 296 13.26 4.19 -35.33
CA GLU A 296 13.13 5.47 -34.59
C GLU A 296 11.77 6.20 -34.76
N ASP A 297 10.69 5.48 -35.08
CA ASP A 297 9.37 6.08 -35.32
C ASP A 297 8.66 6.45 -34.00
N HIS A 298 8.75 7.73 -33.64
CA HIS A 298 8.13 8.33 -32.45
C HIS A 298 6.58 8.28 -32.43
N SER A 299 5.92 7.93 -33.55
CA SER A 299 4.46 7.78 -33.56
C SER A 299 3.99 6.49 -32.87
N VAL A 300 4.87 5.47 -32.78
CA VAL A 300 4.56 4.14 -32.21
C VAL A 300 5.40 3.83 -30.96
N MET A 301 6.63 4.36 -30.85
CA MET A 301 7.54 4.06 -29.75
C MET A 301 8.01 5.34 -29.03
N ASP A 302 7.12 5.94 -28.24
CA ASP A 302 7.46 7.04 -27.34
C ASP A 302 7.32 6.57 -25.88
N TRP A 303 8.45 6.17 -25.29
CA TRP A 303 8.45 5.63 -23.93
C TRP A 303 8.02 6.64 -22.86
N THR A 304 8.05 7.96 -23.15
CA THR A 304 7.58 8.97 -22.18
C THR A 304 6.08 8.82 -21.87
N LYS A 305 5.33 8.13 -22.74
CA LYS A 305 3.90 7.83 -22.55
C LYS A 305 3.65 6.67 -21.57
N PHE A 306 4.62 5.78 -21.39
CA PHE A 306 4.40 4.50 -20.71
C PHE A 306 5.57 4.05 -19.81
N TYR A 307 6.56 4.90 -19.55
CA TYR A 307 7.67 4.54 -18.65
C TYR A 307 8.18 5.77 -17.88
N PRO A 308 8.45 5.66 -16.55
CA PRO A 308 8.88 6.82 -15.77
C PRO A 308 10.26 7.34 -16.24
N GLU A 309 10.34 8.62 -16.60
CA GLU A 309 11.60 9.29 -17.00
C GLU A 309 12.71 9.13 -15.95
N LEU A 310 12.35 9.09 -14.66
CA LEU A 310 13.29 8.90 -13.56
C LEU A 310 13.98 7.53 -13.58
N ALA A 311 13.26 6.48 -14.01
CA ALA A 311 13.83 5.15 -14.14
C ALA A 311 14.87 5.11 -15.27
N ILE A 312 14.55 5.75 -16.41
CA ILE A 312 15.47 5.90 -17.54
C ILE A 312 16.74 6.69 -17.13
N TYR A 313 16.59 7.74 -16.33
CA TYR A 313 17.74 8.46 -15.77
C TYR A 313 18.62 7.57 -14.88
N LYS A 314 18.01 6.74 -14.02
CA LYS A 314 18.77 5.80 -13.17
C LYS A 314 19.49 4.74 -13.98
N TYR A 315 18.89 4.24 -15.07
CA TYR A 315 19.58 3.33 -15.99
C TYR A 315 20.74 4.06 -16.66
N HIS A 316 20.52 5.30 -17.10
CA HIS A 316 21.56 6.13 -17.71
C HIS A 316 22.76 6.31 -16.77
N GLU A 317 22.53 6.59 -15.48
CA GLU A 317 23.61 6.71 -14.49
C GLU A 317 24.45 5.42 -14.37
N VAL A 318 23.80 4.27 -14.25
CA VAL A 318 24.46 2.96 -14.10
C VAL A 318 25.17 2.53 -15.39
N LEU A 319 24.52 2.70 -16.55
CA LEU A 319 25.07 2.34 -17.86
C LEU A 319 26.28 3.22 -18.23
N THR A 320 26.21 4.52 -17.95
CA THR A 320 27.33 5.44 -18.15
C THR A 320 28.49 5.10 -17.20
N ALA A 321 28.21 4.71 -15.95
CA ALA A 321 29.24 4.19 -15.04
C ALA A 321 29.93 2.91 -15.56
N TRP A 322 29.24 2.13 -16.40
CA TRP A 322 29.80 0.95 -17.09
C TRP A 322 30.45 1.25 -18.45
N ASN A 323 30.53 2.52 -18.86
CA ASN A 323 30.99 2.97 -20.19
C ASN A 323 30.14 2.41 -21.35
N LEU A 324 28.82 2.33 -21.16
CA LEU A 324 27.85 1.97 -22.20
C LEU A 324 27.08 3.21 -22.68
N ASP A 325 26.72 3.28 -23.97
CA ASP A 325 26.00 4.41 -24.54
C ASP A 325 24.52 4.39 -24.17
N ALA A 326 24.19 5.04 -23.06
CA ALA A 326 22.82 5.18 -22.58
C ALA A 326 21.96 6.15 -23.42
N THR A 327 22.55 6.94 -24.33
CA THR A 327 21.80 7.90 -25.16
C THR A 327 20.86 7.20 -26.15
N ILE A 328 21.15 5.94 -26.48
CA ILE A 328 20.34 5.05 -27.32
C ILE A 328 18.89 4.98 -26.84
N ILE A 329 18.66 4.99 -25.52
CA ILE A 329 17.32 4.92 -24.92
C ILE A 329 16.55 6.23 -25.14
N TRP A 330 17.26 7.36 -25.00
CA TRP A 330 16.68 8.70 -25.10
C TRP A 330 16.31 9.11 -26.52
N LYS A 331 16.96 8.53 -27.55
CA LYS A 331 16.58 8.69 -28.96
C LYS A 331 15.14 8.27 -29.25
N ARG A 332 14.52 7.47 -28.38
CA ARG A 332 13.14 6.98 -28.53
C ARG A 332 12.11 7.70 -27.63
N GLY A 333 12.49 8.79 -26.94
CA GLY A 333 11.57 9.57 -26.09
C GLY A 333 11.02 10.80 -26.81
N GLY A 334 9.73 11.11 -26.67
CA GLY A 334 9.05 12.24 -27.35
C GLY A 334 9.46 13.64 -26.89
N ASN A 335 10.31 13.75 -25.87
CA ASN A 335 10.72 15.03 -25.27
C ASN A 335 11.96 15.62 -25.96
N ASN A 336 11.74 16.36 -27.06
CA ASN A 336 12.79 16.95 -27.90
C ASN A 336 13.75 17.92 -27.14
N LEU A 337 13.28 18.59 -26.09
CA LEU A 337 14.07 19.52 -25.28
C LEU A 337 15.06 18.78 -24.35
N VAL A 338 14.61 17.69 -23.72
CA VAL A 338 15.46 16.83 -22.88
C VAL A 338 16.48 16.09 -23.75
N PHE A 339 16.09 15.59 -24.93
CA PHE A 339 17.02 14.99 -25.89
C PHE A 339 18.08 15.98 -26.41
N GLY A 340 17.71 17.25 -26.60
CA GLY A 340 18.64 18.34 -26.94
C GLY A 340 19.68 18.60 -25.86
N LEU A 341 19.29 18.53 -24.58
CA LEU A 341 20.18 18.68 -23.41
C LEU A 341 21.06 17.44 -23.16
N ILE A 342 20.59 16.25 -23.55
CA ILE A 342 21.35 14.99 -23.44
C ILE A 342 22.50 14.91 -24.45
N LYS A 343 22.37 15.55 -25.62
CA LYS A 343 23.46 15.62 -26.63
C LYS A 343 24.63 16.50 -26.21
N SER A 344 24.46 17.41 -25.25
CA SER A 344 25.52 18.26 -24.73
C SER A 344 26.18 17.62 -23.50
N GLU A 345 26.86 16.49 -23.70
CA GLU A 345 27.86 15.76 -22.88
C GLU A 345 27.95 15.87 -21.33
N ASP A 346 27.01 16.46 -20.59
CA ASP A 346 26.95 16.40 -19.12
C ASP A 346 25.50 16.55 -18.63
N VAL A 347 24.85 15.42 -18.32
CA VAL A 347 23.54 15.42 -17.65
C VAL A 347 23.76 15.35 -16.14
N THR A 348 23.52 16.44 -15.42
CA THR A 348 23.31 16.42 -13.96
C THR A 348 21.83 16.66 -13.64
N LEU A 349 21.37 16.20 -12.47
CA LEU A 349 20.02 16.42 -11.93
C LEU A 349 19.58 17.91 -12.01
N ASP A 350 20.54 18.82 -12.03
CA ASP A 350 20.34 20.26 -12.14
C ASP A 350 19.70 20.70 -13.47
N ASN A 351 20.08 20.12 -14.61
CA ASN A 351 19.55 20.52 -15.92
C ASN A 351 18.11 20.03 -16.15
N TYR A 352 17.75 18.89 -15.54
CA TYR A 352 16.38 18.35 -15.53
C TYR A 352 15.43 19.21 -14.69
N LEU A 353 15.87 19.62 -13.49
CA LEU A 353 15.09 20.48 -12.60
C LEU A 353 14.90 21.90 -13.15
N ILE A 354 15.86 22.40 -13.95
CA ILE A 354 15.76 23.68 -14.65
C ILE A 354 14.67 23.61 -15.75
N GLY A 355 14.68 22.57 -16.59
CA GLY A 355 13.64 22.40 -17.62
C GLY A 355 12.22 22.24 -17.04
N LEU A 356 12.09 21.57 -15.88
CA LEU A 356 10.82 21.43 -15.17
C LEU A 356 10.34 22.77 -14.57
N ALA A 357 11.27 23.57 -14.05
CA ALA A 357 10.96 24.88 -13.49
C ALA A 357 10.57 25.91 -14.57
N GLU A 358 11.18 25.84 -15.75
CA GLU A 358 10.81 26.68 -16.90
C GLU A 358 9.42 26.33 -17.45
N ASP A 359 9.05 25.04 -17.50
CA ASP A 359 7.73 24.59 -17.93
C ASP A 359 6.61 24.97 -16.94
N ILE A 360 6.91 24.98 -15.64
CA ILE A 360 5.98 25.45 -14.58
C ILE A 360 5.84 26.99 -14.63
N ALA A 361 6.92 27.72 -14.90
CA ALA A 361 6.92 29.18 -15.00
C ALA A 361 6.15 29.70 -16.22
N VAL A 362 6.07 28.92 -17.30
CA VAL A 362 5.28 29.26 -18.51
C VAL A 362 3.78 28.97 -18.32
N LYS A 363 3.43 28.01 -17.45
CA LYS A 363 2.03 27.58 -17.19
C LYS A 363 1.27 28.44 -16.18
N LEU A 364 1.95 29.29 -15.41
CA LEU A 364 1.35 30.17 -14.40
C LEU A 364 1.41 31.63 -14.90
N GLU A 365 0.27 32.15 -15.38
CA GLU A 365 0.13 33.55 -15.81
C GLU A 365 0.25 34.56 -14.64
N TYR A 366 0.53 35.81 -15.00
CA TYR A 366 1.37 36.78 -14.30
C TYR A 366 0.74 37.56 -13.11
N ASP A 367 -0.47 37.23 -12.63
CA ASP A 367 -1.25 38.16 -11.78
C ASP A 367 -1.46 37.78 -10.29
N ASP A 368 -1.17 36.56 -9.84
CA ASP A 368 -1.41 36.14 -8.43
C ASP A 368 -0.28 36.46 -7.42
N LEU A 369 0.72 37.25 -7.83
CA LEU A 369 1.93 37.54 -7.04
C LEU A 369 1.73 38.49 -5.85
N GLN A 370 0.57 39.14 -5.73
CA GLN A 370 0.34 40.21 -4.76
C GLN A 370 -0.28 39.74 -3.44
N ALA A 371 -1.15 38.72 -3.46
CA ALA A 371 -1.85 38.21 -2.28
C ALA A 371 -0.98 37.32 -1.37
N LEU A 372 0.07 36.72 -1.92
CA LEU A 372 0.96 35.77 -1.22
C LEU A 372 2.03 36.44 -0.34
N ARG A 373 2.12 37.77 -0.22
CA ARG A 373 3.28 38.46 0.40
C ARG A 373 3.38 38.42 1.94
N GLU A 374 2.43 37.82 2.67
CA GLU A 374 2.33 38.03 4.14
C GLU A 374 2.34 36.76 5.03
N SER A 375 2.53 35.53 4.53
CA SER A 375 2.54 34.29 5.36
C SER A 375 3.92 33.79 5.83
N GLU A 376 3.98 33.11 6.99
CA GLU A 376 5.21 32.48 7.52
C GLU A 376 5.72 31.32 6.63
N GLU A 377 4.84 30.56 5.99
CA GLU A 377 5.18 29.48 5.04
C GLU A 377 5.87 29.99 3.77
N LYS A 378 5.48 31.17 3.25
CA LYS A 378 6.23 31.80 2.16
C LYS A 378 7.61 32.24 2.64
N SER A 379 7.77 32.58 3.91
CA SER A 379 9.08 32.94 4.45
C SER A 379 10.03 31.75 4.44
N GLU A 380 9.56 30.56 4.82
CA GLU A 380 10.33 29.31 4.72
C GLU A 380 10.59 28.88 3.26
N GLY A 381 9.59 29.02 2.38
CA GLY A 381 9.72 28.75 0.94
C GLY A 381 10.72 29.68 0.25
N ILE A 382 10.68 30.99 0.53
CA ILE A 382 11.66 31.98 0.05
C ILE A 382 13.05 31.69 0.62
N ILE A 383 13.16 31.29 1.89
CA ILE A 383 14.43 30.88 2.51
C ILE A 383 14.99 29.64 1.81
N LEU A 384 14.16 28.66 1.47
CA LEU A 384 14.59 27.46 0.75
C LEU A 384 15.01 27.78 -0.70
N LEU A 385 14.24 28.62 -1.39
CA LEU A 385 14.54 29.03 -2.76
C LEU A 385 15.82 29.87 -2.82
N SER A 386 15.98 30.84 -1.92
CA SER A 386 17.20 31.64 -1.81
C SER A 386 18.41 30.79 -1.43
N LYS A 387 18.24 29.74 -0.60
CA LYS A 387 19.29 28.74 -0.33
C LYS A 387 19.71 27.97 -1.59
N LEU A 388 18.75 27.52 -2.40
CA LEU A 388 19.03 26.80 -3.64
C LEU A 388 19.68 27.70 -4.70
N LEU A 389 19.20 28.93 -4.86
CA LEU A 389 19.77 29.92 -5.78
C LEU A 389 21.18 30.35 -5.36
N THR A 390 21.40 30.52 -4.05
CA THR A 390 22.74 30.82 -3.51
C THR A 390 23.69 29.66 -3.80
N LEU A 391 23.28 28.40 -3.59
CA LEU A 391 24.07 27.20 -3.93
C LEU A 391 24.46 27.12 -5.42
N LYS A 392 23.64 27.68 -6.32
CA LYS A 392 23.91 27.79 -7.76
C LYS A 392 24.66 29.06 -8.18
N THR A 393 25.13 29.88 -7.23
CA THR A 393 25.86 31.15 -7.45
C THR A 393 25.05 32.29 -8.11
N ASP A 394 23.71 32.16 -8.20
CA ASP A 394 22.84 33.24 -8.71
C ASP A 394 22.49 34.23 -7.58
N LYS A 395 23.40 35.20 -7.41
CA LYS A 395 23.37 36.14 -6.29
C LYS A 395 22.21 37.13 -6.36
N GLN A 396 21.91 37.62 -7.56
CA GLN A 396 20.91 38.67 -7.76
C GLN A 396 19.51 38.14 -7.48
N SER A 397 19.21 36.91 -7.94
CA SER A 397 17.93 36.27 -7.68
C SER A 397 17.77 35.94 -6.20
N ALA A 398 18.80 35.39 -5.55
CA ALA A 398 18.76 35.08 -4.12
C ALA A 398 18.42 36.30 -3.26
N PHE A 399 19.06 37.45 -3.49
CA PHE A 399 18.77 38.69 -2.77
C PHE A 399 17.40 39.29 -3.12
N ARG A 400 16.98 39.20 -4.39
CA ARG A 400 15.65 39.65 -4.81
C ARG A 400 14.55 38.90 -4.06
N PHE A 401 14.64 37.58 -3.94
CA PHE A 401 13.63 36.79 -3.23
C PHE A 401 13.59 37.11 -1.73
N VAL A 402 14.74 37.29 -1.08
CA VAL A 402 14.77 37.71 0.34
C VAL A 402 14.13 39.08 0.56
N SER A 403 14.27 39.99 -0.42
CA SER A 403 13.64 41.32 -0.34
C SER A 403 12.11 41.28 -0.34
N GLU A 404 11.51 40.17 -0.79
CA GLU A 404 10.06 39.95 -0.79
C GLU A 404 9.51 39.55 0.58
N LEU A 405 10.36 39.19 1.55
CA LEU A 405 9.93 38.95 2.93
C LEU A 405 9.39 40.25 3.55
N THR A 406 8.48 40.15 4.51
CA THR A 406 7.93 41.31 5.24
C THR A 406 8.37 41.34 6.70
N ASN A 407 8.54 40.18 7.35
CA ASN A 407 8.96 40.05 8.74
C ASN A 407 10.50 40.21 8.92
N ALA A 408 10.90 41.13 9.79
CA ALA A 408 12.31 41.43 10.07
C ALA A 408 13.10 40.26 10.69
N PHE A 409 12.44 39.41 11.50
CA PHE A 409 13.07 38.20 12.04
C PHE A 409 13.44 37.22 10.93
N TRP A 410 12.47 36.89 10.06
CA TRP A 410 12.68 35.95 8.96
C TRP A 410 13.67 36.48 7.91
N LYS A 411 13.69 37.80 7.65
CA LYS A 411 14.74 38.43 6.84
C LYS A 411 16.13 38.22 7.43
N SER A 412 16.28 38.47 8.73
CA SER A 412 17.54 38.25 9.43
C SER A 412 18.00 36.80 9.28
N GLN A 413 17.10 35.84 9.50
CA GLN A 413 17.38 34.41 9.34
C GLN A 413 17.79 34.03 7.91
N ALA A 414 17.08 34.53 6.90
CA ALA A 414 17.37 34.29 5.49
C ALA A 414 18.78 34.77 5.10
N PHE A 415 19.12 36.01 5.47
CA PHE A 415 20.42 36.58 5.18
C PHE A 415 21.56 35.85 5.93
N MET A 416 21.33 35.35 7.14
CA MET A 416 22.32 34.51 7.86
C MET A 416 22.61 33.19 7.12
N ILE A 417 21.57 32.56 6.56
CA ILE A 417 21.71 31.32 5.78
C ILE A 417 22.49 31.60 4.49
N ILE A 418 22.13 32.66 3.76
CA ILE A 418 22.82 33.07 2.53
C ILE A 418 24.30 33.37 2.80
N SER A 419 24.60 34.06 3.90
CA SER A 419 25.97 34.33 4.30
C SER A 419 26.80 33.06 4.49
N LYS A 420 26.25 32.03 5.16
CA LYS A 420 26.92 30.73 5.35
C LYS A 420 27.19 30.02 4.02
N LEU A 421 26.25 30.08 3.08
CA LEU A 421 26.37 29.46 1.77
C LEU A 421 27.43 30.15 0.91
N TYR A 422 27.44 31.49 0.87
CA TYR A 422 28.49 32.23 0.16
C TYR A 422 29.87 31.97 0.71
N MET A 423 30.01 31.89 2.05
CA MET A 423 31.29 31.54 2.65
C MET A 423 31.72 30.12 2.25
N GLY A 424 30.79 29.16 2.21
CA GLY A 424 31.05 27.80 1.74
C GLY A 424 31.48 27.72 0.26
N GLN A 425 31.08 28.69 -0.55
CA GLN A 425 31.50 28.85 -1.95
C GLN A 425 32.78 29.68 -2.14
N GLY A 426 33.36 30.20 -1.06
CA GLY A 426 34.54 31.08 -1.12
C GLY A 426 34.24 32.55 -1.44
N ASP A 427 32.96 32.95 -1.52
CA ASP A 427 32.56 34.34 -1.74
C ASP A 427 32.47 35.12 -0.41
N LYS A 428 33.62 35.66 -0.01
CA LYS A 428 33.74 36.41 1.24
C LYS A 428 32.98 37.74 1.22
N GLU A 429 32.97 38.44 0.09
CA GLU A 429 32.31 39.75 -0.04
C GLU A 429 30.79 39.62 0.02
N GLY A 430 30.21 38.63 -0.67
CA GLY A 430 28.78 38.34 -0.59
C GLY A 430 28.35 37.86 0.80
N SER A 431 29.20 37.07 1.46
CA SER A 431 28.97 36.64 2.85
C SER A 431 28.95 37.83 3.82
N ASP A 432 29.89 38.77 3.69
CA ASP A 432 29.97 39.97 4.53
C ASP A 432 28.79 40.93 4.31
N PHE A 433 28.32 41.08 3.06
CA PHE A 433 27.14 41.88 2.74
C PHE A 433 25.87 41.29 3.36
N ALA A 434 25.64 39.98 3.20
CA ALA A 434 24.49 39.30 3.78
C ALA A 434 24.47 39.41 5.31
N LEU A 435 25.62 39.33 6.00
CA LEU A 435 25.68 39.54 7.45
C LEU A 435 25.29 40.94 7.90
N LEU A 436 25.59 41.96 7.08
CA LEU A 436 25.24 43.34 7.38
C LEU A 436 23.72 43.54 7.30
N GLU A 437 23.08 42.98 6.28
CA GLU A 437 21.61 43.02 6.14
C GLU A 437 20.91 42.19 7.22
N ALA A 438 21.48 41.05 7.62
CA ALA A 438 20.96 40.27 8.75
C ALA A 438 20.95 41.08 10.06
N GLY A 439 22.06 41.78 10.36
CA GLY A 439 22.16 42.66 11.53
C GLY A 439 21.18 43.83 11.49
N ARG A 440 21.01 44.46 10.33
CA ARG A 440 20.03 45.54 10.14
C ARG A 440 18.62 45.07 10.49
N HIS A 441 18.18 43.95 9.92
CA HIS A 441 16.83 43.45 10.16
C HIS A 441 16.64 42.92 11.59
N ALA A 442 17.66 42.33 12.22
CA ALA A 442 17.61 41.99 13.64
C ALA A 442 17.34 43.23 14.53
N SER A 443 17.90 44.40 14.16
CA SER A 443 17.70 45.65 14.91
C SER A 443 16.28 46.23 14.78
N GLU A 444 15.54 45.87 13.72
CA GLU A 444 14.19 46.33 13.42
C GLU A 444 13.10 45.51 14.15
N ILE A 445 13.45 44.42 14.85
CA ILE A 445 12.50 43.55 15.57
C ILE A 445 11.89 44.29 16.78
N PRO A 446 10.54 44.32 16.92
CA PRO A 446 9.87 45.08 17.98
C PRO A 446 9.83 44.39 19.35
N LYS A 447 9.71 43.06 19.41
CA LYS A 447 9.64 42.31 20.68
C LYS A 447 11.04 42.04 21.23
N VAL A 448 11.34 42.53 22.44
CA VAL A 448 12.67 42.47 23.07
C VAL A 448 13.21 41.05 23.22
N LYS A 449 12.37 40.10 23.66
CA LYS A 449 12.75 38.68 23.78
C LYS A 449 13.16 38.07 22.43
N VAL A 450 12.34 38.28 21.39
CA VAL A 450 12.58 37.78 20.02
C VAL A 450 13.79 38.46 19.39
N LYS A 451 14.00 39.74 19.71
CA LYS A 451 15.16 40.51 19.26
C LYS A 451 16.47 39.98 19.85
N ILE A 452 16.46 39.67 21.15
CA ILE A 452 17.60 39.04 21.84
C ILE A 452 17.89 37.66 21.23
N GLU A 453 16.87 36.86 20.94
CA GLU A 453 17.02 35.56 20.27
C GLU A 453 17.67 35.72 18.88
N ALA A 454 17.18 36.65 18.06
CA ALA A 454 17.77 36.94 16.74
C ALA A 454 19.24 37.40 16.83
N TYR A 455 19.59 38.20 17.84
CA TYR A 455 20.98 38.59 18.08
C TYR A 455 21.86 37.42 18.54
N PHE A 456 21.32 36.48 19.33
CA PHE A 456 22.06 35.26 19.69
C PHE A 456 22.29 34.36 18.46
N ASP A 457 21.30 34.20 17.59
CA ASP A 457 21.44 33.43 16.35
C ASP A 457 22.47 34.06 15.40
N LEU A 458 22.40 35.39 15.22
CA LEU A 458 23.36 36.14 14.42
C LEU A 458 24.77 36.06 15.00
N SER A 459 24.89 36.12 16.32
CA SER A 459 26.16 35.95 17.00
C SER A 459 26.76 34.55 16.75
N LYS A 460 25.95 33.49 16.82
CA LYS A 460 26.38 32.11 16.52
C LYS A 460 26.83 31.97 15.05
N VAL A 461 26.07 32.50 14.10
CA VAL A 461 26.43 32.50 12.67
C VAL A 461 27.73 33.27 12.41
N LEU A 462 27.90 34.46 13.00
CA LEU A 462 29.14 35.23 12.90
C LEU A 462 30.33 34.46 13.47
N MET A 463 30.13 33.64 14.50
CA MET A 463 31.17 32.78 15.07
C MET A 463 31.53 31.60 14.17
N ASP A 464 30.54 30.91 13.59
CA ASP A 464 30.77 29.83 12.62
C ASP A 464 31.61 30.31 11.42
N LEU A 465 31.48 31.59 11.06
CA LEU A 465 32.20 32.25 9.96
C LEU A 465 33.55 32.87 10.38
N GLY A 466 33.96 32.73 11.64
CA GLY A 466 35.22 33.26 12.17
C GLY A 466 35.24 34.77 12.46
N CYS A 467 34.09 35.45 12.40
CA CYS A 467 33.93 36.89 12.58
C CYS A 467 33.78 37.32 14.05
N LYS A 468 34.74 36.91 14.91
CA LYS A 468 34.67 37.08 16.38
C LYS A 468 34.41 38.51 16.86
N LYS A 469 35.01 39.53 16.21
CA LYS A 469 34.79 40.95 16.59
C LYS A 469 33.36 41.42 16.33
N LYS A 470 32.75 41.02 15.21
CA LYS A 470 31.37 41.37 14.84
C LYS A 470 30.38 40.67 15.77
N SER A 471 30.60 39.38 16.04
CA SER A 471 29.80 38.61 17.01
C SER A 471 29.78 39.27 18.40
N LYS A 472 30.92 39.77 18.88
CA LYS A 472 31.00 40.51 20.15
C LYS A 472 30.22 41.84 20.15
N SER A 473 30.16 42.53 19.01
CA SER A 473 29.34 43.74 18.87
C SER A 473 27.85 43.42 19.01
N VAL A 474 27.38 42.38 18.31
CA VAL A 474 25.98 41.93 18.36
C VAL A 474 25.58 41.46 19.76
N LEU A 475 26.47 40.75 20.46
CA LEU A 475 26.24 40.40 21.87
C LEU A 475 26.16 41.63 22.79
N THR A 476 26.91 42.68 22.50
CA THR A 476 26.85 43.92 23.28
C THR A 476 25.48 44.58 23.13
N GLU A 477 24.89 44.54 21.93
CA GLU A 477 23.52 45.01 21.70
C GLU A 477 22.50 44.15 22.45
N ALA A 478 22.62 42.82 22.43
CA ALA A 478 21.77 41.93 23.23
C ALA A 478 21.91 42.20 24.75
N MET A 479 23.11 42.50 25.24
CA MET A 479 23.36 42.83 26.65
C MET A 479 22.70 44.13 27.11
N LEU A 480 22.49 45.11 26.22
CA LEU A 480 21.81 46.36 26.58
C LEU A 480 20.31 46.15 26.82
N LEU A 481 19.73 45.12 26.20
CA LEU A 481 18.30 44.80 26.28
C LEU A 481 17.92 43.95 27.51
N LYS A 482 18.90 43.41 28.24
CA LYS A 482 18.66 42.49 29.37
C LYS A 482 17.87 43.10 30.53
N PHE A 483 17.91 44.42 30.69
CA PHE A 483 17.25 45.14 31.79
C PHE A 483 15.72 45.11 31.70
N GLU A 484 15.17 44.67 30.57
CA GLU A 484 13.74 44.54 30.33
C GLU A 484 13.21 43.11 30.62
N LEU A 485 14.09 42.18 31.05
CA LEU A 485 13.74 40.78 31.35
C LEU A 485 13.42 40.56 32.84
N LYS A 486 12.56 39.56 33.12
CA LYS A 486 12.30 39.04 34.48
C LYS A 486 13.35 37.98 34.87
N ASP A 487 13.48 37.67 36.16
CA ASP A 487 14.53 36.79 36.70
C ASP A 487 14.65 35.42 35.99
N ASP A 488 13.55 34.73 35.69
CA ASP A 488 13.57 33.44 34.97
C ASP A 488 14.07 33.57 33.53
N ASP A 489 13.67 34.64 32.82
CA ASP A 489 14.14 34.93 31.47
C ASP A 489 15.60 35.43 31.49
N LEU A 490 16.02 36.07 32.59
CA LEU A 490 17.38 36.58 32.80
C LEU A 490 18.38 35.43 33.02
N ILE A 491 18.01 34.38 33.76
CA ILE A 491 18.83 33.16 33.86
C ILE A 491 19.00 32.50 32.50
N ARG A 492 17.91 32.33 31.73
CA ARG A 492 17.99 31.75 30.37
C ARG A 492 18.86 32.60 29.44
N PHE A 493 18.73 33.93 29.52
CA PHE A 493 19.58 34.87 28.81
C PHE A 493 21.06 34.64 29.12
N TYR A 494 21.44 34.59 30.41
CA TYR A 494 22.84 34.39 30.79
C TYR A 494 23.36 32.99 30.48
N VAL A 495 22.51 31.96 30.46
CA VAL A 495 22.87 30.61 30.02
C VAL A 495 23.22 30.62 28.52
N GLU A 496 22.38 31.19 27.66
CA GLU A 496 22.67 31.29 26.22
C GLU A 496 23.89 32.18 25.95
N ASN A 497 24.01 33.31 26.66
CA ASN A 497 25.20 34.16 26.58
C ASN A 497 26.48 33.42 27.01
N SER A 498 26.40 32.55 28.03
CA SER A 498 27.53 31.74 28.47
C SER A 498 27.96 30.74 27.40
N LYS A 499 27.00 30.07 26.73
CA LYS A 499 27.29 29.15 25.61
C LYS A 499 28.03 29.86 24.48
N ILE A 500 27.61 31.08 24.13
CA ILE A 500 28.24 31.86 23.06
C ILE A 500 29.63 32.37 23.50
N ASN A 501 29.78 32.86 24.73
CA ASN A 501 31.08 33.28 25.27
C ASN A 501 32.09 32.12 25.32
N LEU A 502 31.62 30.90 25.65
CA LEU A 502 32.43 29.69 25.61
C LEU A 502 32.88 29.38 24.18
N TYR A 503 31.96 29.42 23.21
CA TYR A 503 32.28 29.27 21.79
C TYR A 503 33.27 30.33 21.29
N GLN A 504 33.20 31.55 21.83
CA GLN A 504 34.14 32.64 21.56
C GLN A 504 35.50 32.44 22.23
N GLY A 505 35.62 31.63 23.27
CA GLY A 505 36.76 31.67 24.19
C GLY A 505 36.89 33.02 24.90
N ASP A 506 35.78 33.76 25.10
CA ASP A 506 35.75 34.96 25.96
C ASP A 506 35.55 34.54 27.41
N ASN A 507 36.65 34.09 28.03
CA ASN A 507 36.64 33.63 29.42
C ASN A 507 36.18 34.73 30.40
N LYS A 508 36.37 36.01 30.06
CA LYS A 508 35.91 37.13 30.91
C LYS A 508 34.39 37.30 30.82
N GLY A 509 33.82 37.26 29.61
CA GLY A 509 32.36 37.32 29.40
C GLY A 509 31.64 36.10 29.99
N LEU A 510 32.23 34.91 29.83
CA LEU A 510 31.76 33.67 30.45
C LEU A 510 31.77 33.78 31.99
N SER A 511 32.90 34.20 32.58
CA SER A 511 33.00 34.41 34.03
C SER A 511 32.00 35.45 34.54
N SER A 512 31.77 36.52 33.78
CA SER A 512 30.77 37.53 34.11
C SER A 512 29.36 36.95 34.11
N SER A 513 29.00 36.15 33.10
CA SER A 513 27.68 35.52 32.99
C SER A 513 27.45 34.50 34.10
N ILE A 514 28.46 33.71 34.43
CA ILE A 514 28.44 32.78 35.58
C ILE A 514 28.25 33.54 36.90
N ASN A 515 28.95 34.66 37.09
CA ASN A 515 28.81 35.49 38.30
C ASN A 515 27.42 36.12 38.43
N GLU A 516 26.81 36.53 37.31
CA GLU A 516 25.45 37.06 37.29
C GLU A 516 24.44 35.95 37.63
N ILE A 517 24.59 34.75 37.07
CA ILE A 517 23.76 33.59 37.43
C ILE A 517 23.89 33.31 38.94
N ARG A 518 25.11 33.34 39.50
CA ARG A 518 25.34 33.19 40.95
C ARG A 518 24.69 34.29 41.78
N LEU A 519 24.71 35.53 41.30
CA LEU A 519 24.08 36.66 41.98
C LEU A 519 22.57 36.50 42.02
N ILE A 520 21.95 36.12 40.90
CA ILE A 520 20.50 35.82 40.84
C ILE A 520 20.16 34.71 41.84
N ILE A 521 20.89 33.58 41.82
CA ILE A 521 20.72 32.48 42.77
C ILE A 521 20.83 32.95 44.22
N SER A 522 21.78 33.84 44.53
CA SER A 522 21.96 34.35 45.90
C SER A 522 20.78 35.19 46.38
N ASN A 523 20.12 35.91 45.47
CA ASN A 523 18.99 36.80 45.75
C ASN A 523 17.63 36.09 45.74
N THR A 524 17.52 34.92 45.09
CA THR A 524 16.30 34.11 45.09
C THR A 524 15.98 33.60 46.51
N LEU A 525 14.75 33.82 47.01
CA LEU A 525 14.38 33.42 48.37
C LEU A 525 13.93 31.96 48.47
N GLU A 526 13.22 31.45 47.46
CA GLU A 526 12.71 30.09 47.47
C GLU A 526 13.80 29.05 47.17
N TYR A 527 13.91 28.03 48.03
CA TYR A 527 14.92 26.96 47.86
C TYR A 527 14.70 26.12 46.59
N TYR A 528 13.47 25.99 46.12
CA TYR A 528 13.17 25.26 44.88
C TYR A 528 13.63 26.03 43.64
N GLU A 529 13.34 27.33 43.57
CA GLU A 529 13.84 28.22 42.50
C GLU A 529 15.37 28.33 42.54
N LYS A 530 15.97 28.39 43.74
CA LYS A 530 17.44 28.30 43.93
C LYS A 530 18.01 27.01 43.37
N PHE A 531 17.39 25.88 43.68
CA PHE A 531 17.79 24.58 43.15
C PHE A 531 17.72 24.57 41.60
N TRP A 532 16.61 25.02 41.02
CA TRP A 532 16.43 25.05 39.57
C TRP A 532 17.46 25.95 38.88
N SER A 533 17.69 27.14 39.44
CA SER A 533 18.66 28.11 38.95
C SER A 533 20.08 27.57 39.04
N GLN A 534 20.41 26.90 40.15
CA GLN A 534 21.68 26.22 40.35
C GLN A 534 21.88 25.07 39.36
N GLN A 535 20.82 24.33 39.00
CA GLN A 535 20.88 23.30 37.97
C GLN A 535 21.22 23.90 36.58
N GLN A 536 20.69 25.08 36.24
CA GLN A 536 21.07 25.75 34.99
C GLN A 536 22.54 26.16 35.01
N LEU A 537 23.05 26.60 36.16
CA LEU A 537 24.47 26.88 36.35
C LEU A 537 25.34 25.62 36.15
N VAL A 538 24.94 24.47 36.72
CA VAL A 538 25.63 23.18 36.51
C VAL A 538 25.73 22.85 35.03
N LYS A 539 24.64 23.00 34.27
CA LYS A 539 24.66 22.76 32.82
C LYS A 539 25.65 23.66 32.09
N VAL A 540 25.72 24.94 32.47
CA VAL A 540 26.71 25.87 31.90
C VAL A 540 28.13 25.42 32.24
N LEU A 541 28.42 25.05 33.48
CA LEU A 541 29.74 24.60 33.93
C LEU A 541 30.17 23.25 33.31
N LEU A 542 29.21 22.34 33.11
CA LEU A 542 29.45 21.10 32.37
C LEU A 542 29.88 21.40 30.92
N LEU A 543 29.26 22.39 30.29
CA LEU A 543 29.64 22.82 28.94
C LEU A 543 31.05 23.43 28.90
N THR A 544 31.49 24.14 29.95
CA THR A 544 32.86 24.70 29.99
C THR A 544 33.93 23.62 30.16
N GLY A 545 33.55 22.38 30.46
CA GLY A 545 34.46 21.29 30.80
C GLY A 545 35.08 21.43 32.19
N ASP A 546 34.66 22.41 32.99
CA ASP A 546 35.10 22.53 34.38
C ASP A 546 34.29 21.58 35.26
N ILE A 547 34.60 20.29 35.14
CA ILE A 547 33.94 19.22 35.90
C ILE A 547 34.09 19.45 37.42
N LYS A 548 35.19 20.09 37.86
CA LYS A 548 35.40 20.38 39.28
C LYS A 548 34.42 21.44 39.77
N GLU A 549 34.30 22.54 39.05
CA GLU A 549 33.36 23.61 39.40
C GLU A 549 31.91 23.14 39.23
N ALA A 550 31.60 22.38 38.18
CA ALA A 550 30.31 21.73 37.99
C ALA A 550 29.97 20.81 39.17
N ALA A 551 30.91 19.98 39.63
CA ALA A 551 30.71 19.14 40.81
C ALA A 551 30.43 19.97 42.06
N THR A 552 31.16 21.08 42.29
CA THR A 552 30.84 21.98 43.42
C THR A 552 29.46 22.62 43.31
N ALA A 553 29.02 22.94 42.08
CA ALA A 553 27.69 23.49 41.84
C ALA A 553 26.59 22.44 42.02
N VAL A 554 26.85 21.17 41.69
CA VAL A 554 25.95 20.04 41.99
C VAL A 554 25.85 19.82 43.51
N GLU A 555 26.94 19.94 44.27
CA GLU A 555 26.91 19.88 45.73
C GLU A 555 26.11 21.02 46.35
N GLN A 556 26.21 22.23 45.80
CA GLN A 556 25.35 23.36 46.19
C GLN A 556 23.88 23.13 45.84
N ALA A 557 23.60 22.53 44.68
CA ALA A 557 22.24 22.14 44.30
C ALA A 557 21.69 21.07 45.25
N LEU A 558 22.52 20.11 45.67
CA LEU A 558 22.17 19.12 46.70
C LEU A 558 21.87 19.80 48.04
N HIS A 559 22.67 20.78 48.45
CA HIS A 559 22.39 21.55 49.65
C HIS A 559 21.02 22.24 49.58
N PHE A 560 20.69 22.92 48.48
CA PHE A 560 19.36 23.54 48.32
C PHE A 560 18.26 22.50 48.30
N ALA A 561 18.46 21.38 47.60
CA ALA A 561 17.49 20.29 47.55
C ALA A 561 17.18 19.73 48.95
N LEU A 562 18.20 19.57 49.81
CA LEU A 562 18.05 19.12 51.20
C LEU A 562 17.21 20.08 52.06
N GLN A 563 17.22 21.39 51.75
CA GLN A 563 16.44 22.41 52.47
C GLN A 563 14.98 22.51 52.01
N ILE A 564 14.60 21.93 50.87
CA ILE A 564 13.23 21.97 50.35
C ILE A 564 12.30 21.23 51.32
N GLN A 565 11.41 21.92 52.02
CA GLN A 565 10.54 21.30 53.04
C GLN A 565 9.49 20.35 52.45
N ASP A 566 8.99 20.67 51.25
CA ASP A 566 8.03 19.81 50.56
C ASP A 566 8.72 18.52 50.09
N LYS A 567 8.30 17.39 50.66
CA LYS A 567 8.89 16.06 50.38
C LYS A 567 8.77 15.65 48.90
N ARG A 568 7.74 16.10 48.19
CA ARG A 568 7.54 15.79 46.76
C ARG A 568 8.47 16.63 45.90
N GLN A 569 8.56 17.94 46.14
CA GLN A 569 9.51 18.82 45.47
C GLN A 569 10.95 18.36 45.73
N ARG A 570 11.27 17.96 46.96
CA ARG A 570 12.58 17.38 47.32
C ARG A 570 12.86 16.08 46.56
N SER A 571 11.89 15.18 46.46
CA SER A 571 12.04 13.93 45.70
C SER A 571 12.28 14.19 44.21
N ARG A 572 11.61 15.18 43.61
CA ARG A 572 11.88 15.62 42.23
C ARG A 572 13.29 16.18 42.09
N ALA A 573 13.70 17.06 43.00
CA ALA A 573 15.04 17.62 43.02
C ALA A 573 16.12 16.52 43.14
N PHE A 574 15.89 15.49 43.96
CA PHE A 574 16.79 14.33 44.06
C PHE A 574 16.83 13.49 42.79
N SER A 575 15.69 13.31 42.11
CA SER A 575 15.64 12.63 40.81
C SER A 575 16.45 13.39 39.76
N ASP A 576 16.30 14.70 39.68
CA ASP A 576 17.06 15.54 38.74
C ASP A 576 18.55 15.64 39.11
N LEU A 577 18.89 15.70 40.40
CA LEU A 577 20.27 15.61 40.88
C LEU A 577 20.90 14.28 40.50
N SER A 578 20.19 13.17 40.62
CA SER A 578 20.71 11.85 40.27
C SER A 578 21.17 11.82 38.81
N LYS A 579 20.44 12.48 37.90
CA LYS A 579 20.84 12.62 36.49
C LYS A 579 22.11 13.49 36.35
N LEU A 580 22.15 14.65 37.02
CA LEU A 580 23.33 15.53 37.00
C LEU A 580 24.58 14.82 37.55
N TYR A 581 24.43 13.99 38.58
CA TYR A 581 25.52 13.18 39.13
C TYR A 581 26.04 12.13 38.13
N ILE A 582 25.18 11.56 37.27
CA ILE A 582 25.62 10.73 36.14
C ILE A 582 26.39 11.57 35.12
N GLU A 583 25.92 12.77 34.79
CA GLU A 583 26.57 13.66 33.82
C GLU A 583 27.97 14.10 34.26
N ILE A 584 28.20 14.36 35.56
CA ILE A 584 29.54 14.65 36.10
C ILE A 584 30.38 13.37 36.34
N GLY A 585 29.88 12.19 35.98
CA GLY A 585 30.59 10.91 36.11
C GLY A 585 30.62 10.32 37.54
N ASN A 586 29.86 10.86 38.48
CA ASN A 586 29.80 10.38 39.86
C ASN A 586 28.56 9.49 40.09
N GLN A 587 28.62 8.28 39.51
CA GLN A 587 27.55 7.29 39.57
C GLN A 587 27.21 6.85 41.00
N LYS A 588 28.22 6.76 41.86
CA LYS A 588 28.05 6.36 43.26
C LYS A 588 27.10 7.31 43.99
N GLU A 589 27.27 8.61 43.77
CA GLU A 589 26.47 9.64 44.43
C GLU A 589 25.07 9.76 43.80
N ALA A 590 24.97 9.60 42.48
CA ALA A 590 23.68 9.46 41.80
C ALA A 590 22.83 8.35 42.43
N TYR A 591 23.44 7.19 42.70
CA TYR A 591 22.76 6.07 43.35
C TYR A 591 22.41 6.36 44.80
N ARG A 592 23.31 6.99 45.56
CA ARG A 592 23.05 7.36 46.96
C ARG A 592 21.84 8.28 47.07
N ILE A 593 21.76 9.31 46.22
CA ILE A 593 20.65 10.28 46.24
C ILE A 593 19.37 9.66 45.71
N ALA A 594 19.45 8.84 44.65
CA ALA A 594 18.30 8.10 44.17
C ALA A 594 17.71 7.21 45.28
N LEU A 595 18.53 6.58 46.12
CA LEU A 595 18.09 5.79 47.28
C LEU A 595 17.42 6.62 48.39
N GLU A 596 17.69 7.93 48.49
CA GLU A 596 17.07 8.83 49.47
C GLU A 596 15.69 9.34 49.05
N ILE A 597 15.24 9.04 47.83
CA ILE A 597 13.90 9.39 47.36
C ILE A 597 12.85 8.70 48.25
N TYR A 598 11.96 9.52 48.81
CA TYR A 598 11.05 9.11 49.88
C TYR A 598 10.01 8.07 49.43
N HIS A 599 9.45 8.23 48.23
CA HIS A 599 8.43 7.32 47.72
C HIS A 599 9.08 6.19 46.90
N GLU A 600 8.82 4.94 47.29
CA GLU A 600 9.38 3.74 46.61
C GLU A 600 9.09 3.68 45.12
N PHE A 601 7.95 4.22 44.67
CA PHE A 601 7.62 4.30 43.25
C PHE A 601 8.46 5.35 42.50
N ASP A 602 8.64 6.54 43.09
CA ASP A 602 9.46 7.61 42.48
C ASP A 602 10.95 7.21 42.47
N LYS A 603 11.37 6.43 43.49
CA LYS A 603 12.69 5.80 43.58
C LYS A 603 12.87 4.79 42.45
N PHE A 604 11.95 3.84 42.31
CA PHE A 604 11.90 2.89 41.19
C PHE A 604 12.00 3.62 39.84
N GLN A 605 11.17 4.65 39.62
CA GLN A 605 11.14 5.42 38.38
C GLN A 605 12.47 6.09 38.09
N THR A 606 13.11 6.64 39.12
CA THR A 606 14.42 7.28 38.99
C THR A 606 15.46 6.26 38.55
N PHE A 607 15.53 5.07 39.17
CA PHE A 607 16.43 4.00 38.73
C PHE A 607 16.13 3.51 37.30
N ALA A 608 14.86 3.39 36.92
CA ALA A 608 14.47 3.03 35.56
C ALA A 608 14.94 4.10 34.54
N ASN A 609 14.75 5.38 34.84
CA ASN A 609 15.21 6.49 33.99
C ASN A 609 16.75 6.55 33.91
N LEU A 610 17.45 6.34 35.02
CA LEU A 610 18.91 6.26 35.03
C LEU A 610 19.41 5.13 34.14
N SER A 611 18.75 3.96 34.14
CA SER A 611 19.11 2.86 33.24
C SER A 611 19.00 3.24 31.77
N LYS A 612 17.96 4.00 31.39
CA LYS A 612 17.77 4.51 30.03
C LYS A 612 18.88 5.49 29.64
N ILE A 613 19.20 6.46 30.50
CA ILE A 613 20.27 7.44 30.28
C ILE A 613 21.63 6.74 30.16
N MET A 614 21.89 5.71 30.98
CA MET A 614 23.14 4.94 30.91
C MET A 614 23.26 4.15 29.60
N LEU A 615 22.16 3.57 29.12
CA LEU A 615 22.13 2.91 27.80
C LEU A 615 22.43 3.91 26.67
N GLU A 616 21.85 5.10 26.72
CA GLU A 616 22.09 6.19 25.76
C GLU A 616 23.57 6.64 25.79
N ASN A 617 24.18 6.72 26.98
CA ASN A 617 25.60 7.05 27.17
C ASN A 617 26.56 5.87 26.87
N GLY A 618 26.03 4.70 26.47
CA GLY A 618 26.82 3.51 26.16
C GLY A 618 27.32 2.71 27.38
N ASP A 619 26.96 3.11 28.60
CA ASP A 619 27.30 2.39 29.84
C ASP A 619 26.34 1.21 30.09
N LYS A 620 26.60 0.11 29.40
CA LYS A 620 25.79 -1.12 29.49
C LYS A 620 25.87 -1.78 30.86
N GLU A 621 27.00 -1.68 31.56
CA GLU A 621 27.17 -2.30 32.88
C GLU A 621 26.39 -1.54 33.96
N GLY A 622 26.50 -0.21 33.98
CA GLY A 622 25.71 0.66 34.86
C GLY A 622 24.22 0.58 34.57
N ALA A 623 23.83 0.49 33.30
CA ALA A 623 22.45 0.25 32.90
C ALA A 623 21.91 -1.08 33.44
N ASN A 624 22.64 -2.18 33.28
CA ASN A 624 22.22 -3.47 33.82
C ASN A 624 22.12 -3.45 35.35
N TYR A 625 23.06 -2.79 36.04
CA TYR A 625 23.00 -2.62 37.50
C TYR A 625 21.74 -1.86 37.94
N THR A 626 21.48 -0.70 37.33
CA THR A 626 20.31 0.14 37.66
C THR A 626 18.99 -0.54 37.30
N LEU A 627 18.95 -1.31 36.22
CA LEU A 627 17.77 -2.03 35.77
C LEU A 627 17.48 -3.26 36.66
N ASN A 628 18.52 -3.95 37.15
CA ASN A 628 18.39 -4.97 38.20
C ASN A 628 17.94 -4.36 39.54
N LYS A 629 18.46 -3.19 39.91
CA LYS A 629 18.01 -2.49 41.12
C LYS A 629 16.56 -2.03 40.99
N SER A 630 16.17 -1.53 39.81
CA SER A 630 14.79 -1.17 39.50
C SER A 630 13.86 -2.39 39.60
N LEU A 631 14.30 -3.57 39.14
CA LEU A 631 13.58 -4.84 39.33
C LEU A 631 13.39 -5.22 40.80
N GLU A 632 14.43 -5.07 41.62
CA GLU A 632 14.38 -5.31 43.07
C GLU A 632 13.39 -4.34 43.74
N LEU A 633 13.54 -3.04 43.49
CA LEU A 633 12.66 -1.99 44.03
C LEU A 633 11.21 -2.19 43.61
N ALA A 634 10.96 -2.61 42.36
CA ALA A 634 9.63 -2.92 41.89
C ALA A 634 8.95 -3.97 42.78
N SER A 635 9.70 -4.99 43.24
CA SER A 635 9.18 -6.03 44.13
C SER A 635 8.86 -5.54 45.55
N GLU A 636 9.57 -4.50 46.01
CA GLU A 636 9.43 -3.90 47.34
C GLU A 636 8.27 -2.90 47.45
N ILE A 637 7.75 -2.39 46.33
CA ILE A 637 6.63 -1.43 46.32
C ILE A 637 5.42 -2.05 47.05
N PRO A 638 4.97 -1.49 48.20
CA PRO A 638 3.93 -2.11 49.03
C PRO A 638 2.56 -2.11 48.36
N MET A 639 2.25 -1.02 47.64
CA MET A 639 0.97 -0.83 46.96
C MET A 639 0.93 -1.66 45.69
N GLU A 640 0.08 -2.67 45.68
CA GLU A 640 -0.03 -3.65 44.58
C GLU A 640 -0.26 -3.04 43.20
N LEU A 641 -1.07 -1.96 43.12
CA LEU A 641 -1.30 -1.23 41.87
C LEU A 641 0.00 -0.59 41.34
N LYS A 642 0.75 0.09 42.21
CA LYS A 642 2.04 0.71 41.84
C LYS A 642 3.11 -0.33 41.51
N ARG A 643 3.12 -1.47 42.22
CA ARG A 643 3.97 -2.62 41.91
C ARG A 643 3.67 -3.19 40.52
N SER A 644 2.39 -3.34 40.21
CA SER A 644 1.93 -3.81 38.90
C SER A 644 2.31 -2.83 37.78
N GLN A 645 2.20 -1.52 38.03
CA GLN A 645 2.66 -0.48 37.10
C GLN A 645 4.19 -0.56 36.89
N ALA A 646 4.96 -0.69 37.96
CA ALA A 646 6.42 -0.81 37.87
C ALA A 646 6.87 -2.03 37.05
N TYR A 647 6.26 -3.21 37.26
CA TYR A 647 6.53 -4.39 36.43
C TYR A 647 6.10 -4.18 34.96
N SER A 648 4.99 -3.48 34.72
CA SER A 648 4.57 -3.13 33.35
C SER A 648 5.58 -2.20 32.67
N GLU A 649 6.08 -1.19 33.37
CA GLU A 649 7.07 -0.25 32.81
C GLU A 649 8.39 -0.96 32.49
N LEU A 650 8.88 -1.81 33.40
CA LEU A 650 10.07 -2.62 33.14
C LEU A 650 9.85 -3.58 31.97
N ALA A 651 8.68 -4.20 31.85
CA ALA A 651 8.35 -5.06 30.70
C ALA A 651 8.46 -4.30 29.38
N MET A 652 7.99 -3.05 29.33
CA MET A 652 8.13 -2.20 28.13
C MET A 652 9.56 -1.76 27.86
N ILE A 653 10.36 -1.49 28.90
CA ILE A 653 11.79 -1.16 28.75
C ILE A 653 12.54 -2.36 28.14
N TYR A 654 12.33 -3.57 28.65
CA TYR A 654 12.92 -4.78 28.08
C TYR A 654 12.43 -5.07 26.66
N LEU A 655 11.15 -4.79 26.36
CA LEU A 655 10.61 -4.92 25.00
C LEU A 655 11.33 -3.98 24.02
N ASN A 656 11.56 -2.72 24.41
CA ASN A 656 12.27 -1.73 23.60
C ASN A 656 13.76 -2.09 23.41
N LEU A 657 14.35 -2.84 24.33
CA LEU A 657 15.72 -3.37 24.21
C LEU A 657 15.79 -4.64 23.35
N GLY A 658 14.65 -5.15 22.87
CA GLY A 658 14.56 -6.39 22.09
C GLY A 658 14.55 -7.67 22.92
N ASP A 659 14.57 -7.58 24.27
CA ASP A 659 14.45 -8.75 25.14
C ASP A 659 12.98 -9.08 25.43
N ILE A 660 12.34 -9.66 24.42
CA ILE A 660 10.94 -10.10 24.46
C ILE A 660 10.73 -11.13 25.58
N THR A 661 11.71 -12.00 25.82
CA THR A 661 11.61 -13.07 26.82
C THR A 661 11.48 -12.50 28.21
N GLN A 662 12.33 -11.53 28.56
CA GLN A 662 12.28 -10.89 29.86
C GLN A 662 11.05 -9.99 30.00
N SER A 663 10.64 -9.31 28.93
CA SER A 663 9.39 -8.54 28.89
C SER A 663 8.18 -9.41 29.29
N LEU A 664 8.02 -10.57 28.65
CA LEU A 664 6.94 -11.51 28.96
C LEU A 664 7.04 -12.08 30.39
N LYS A 665 8.24 -12.41 30.87
CA LYS A 665 8.45 -12.86 32.25
C LYS A 665 8.01 -11.82 33.29
N LEU A 666 8.25 -10.54 33.02
CA LEU A 666 7.81 -9.46 33.91
C LEU A 666 6.31 -9.22 33.82
N ALA A 667 5.73 -9.30 32.62
CA ALA A 667 4.29 -9.26 32.45
C ALA A 667 3.58 -10.40 33.22
N LEU A 668 4.20 -11.60 33.34
CA LEU A 668 3.69 -12.68 34.18
C LEU A 668 3.65 -12.33 35.68
N LYS A 669 4.62 -11.55 36.18
CA LYS A 669 4.71 -11.13 37.60
C LYS A 669 3.66 -10.10 38.01
N ILE A 670 2.96 -9.50 37.05
CA ILE A 670 1.91 -8.52 37.34
C ILE A 670 0.73 -9.23 38.01
N SER A 671 0.42 -8.87 39.26
CA SER A 671 -0.68 -9.47 40.02
C SER A 671 -2.04 -8.86 39.68
N ARG A 672 -2.07 -7.54 39.42
CA ARG A 672 -3.31 -6.84 39.05
C ARG A 672 -3.70 -7.21 37.62
N GLU A 673 -4.77 -7.97 37.54
CA GLU A 673 -5.34 -8.49 36.31
C GLU A 673 -5.57 -7.42 35.22
N ALA A 674 -6.09 -6.25 35.59
CA ALA A 674 -6.33 -5.15 34.66
C ALA A 674 -5.04 -4.56 34.07
N VAL A 675 -3.97 -4.49 34.87
CA VAL A 675 -2.65 -4.01 34.42
C VAL A 675 -1.98 -5.10 33.58
N LYS A 676 -2.00 -6.35 34.06
CA LYS A 676 -1.47 -7.52 33.34
C LYS A 676 -2.07 -7.63 31.95
N SER A 677 -3.40 -7.61 31.86
CA SER A 677 -4.14 -7.63 30.60
C SER A 677 -3.74 -6.47 29.67
N LYS A 678 -3.54 -5.26 30.20
CA LYS A 678 -3.09 -4.10 29.41
C LYS A 678 -1.67 -4.28 28.89
N THR A 679 -0.74 -4.70 29.74
CA THR A 679 0.67 -4.91 29.37
C THR A 679 0.80 -5.99 28.30
N TYR A 680 0.10 -7.12 28.44
CA TYR A 680 0.10 -8.15 27.40
C TYR A 680 -0.50 -7.65 26.08
N ALA A 681 -1.61 -6.92 26.13
CA ALA A 681 -2.17 -6.33 24.91
C ALA A 681 -1.18 -5.37 24.22
N GLN A 682 -0.43 -4.56 24.98
CA GLN A 682 0.59 -3.67 24.43
C GLN A 682 1.77 -4.44 23.82
N ILE A 683 2.25 -5.49 24.50
CA ILE A 683 3.30 -6.36 23.97
C ILE A 683 2.84 -7.03 22.68
N PHE A 684 1.63 -7.62 22.64
CA PHE A 684 1.11 -8.28 21.44
C PHE A 684 0.88 -7.32 20.28
N ASN A 685 0.35 -6.12 20.54
CA ASN A 685 0.20 -5.11 19.49
C ASN A 685 1.55 -4.68 18.91
N PHE A 686 2.55 -4.41 19.75
CA PHE A 686 3.90 -4.09 19.28
C PHE A 686 4.49 -5.21 18.42
N LEU A 687 4.26 -6.48 18.79
CA LEU A 687 4.75 -7.64 18.04
C LEU A 687 4.01 -7.83 16.71
N ILE A 688 2.70 -7.56 16.67
CA ILE A 688 1.91 -7.54 15.43
C ILE A 688 2.44 -6.43 14.51
N ASP A 689 2.56 -5.20 15.03
CA ASP A 689 2.98 -4.03 14.25
C ASP A 689 4.44 -4.13 13.75
N SER A 690 5.33 -4.77 14.51
CA SER A 690 6.73 -5.01 14.11
C SER A 690 6.93 -6.26 13.25
N ASN A 691 5.86 -6.97 12.91
CA ASN A 691 5.87 -8.23 12.16
C ASN A 691 6.72 -9.36 12.82
N SER A 692 7.11 -9.20 14.09
CA SER A 692 8.11 -10.03 14.79
C SER A 692 7.48 -11.17 15.63
N LEU A 693 6.42 -11.81 15.13
CA LEU A 693 5.84 -12.98 15.81
C LEU A 693 6.79 -14.20 15.72
N THR A 694 7.28 -14.69 16.86
CA THR A 694 8.19 -15.85 16.97
C THR A 694 7.53 -17.05 17.67
N GLY A 695 8.11 -18.24 17.54
CA GLY A 695 7.59 -19.49 18.12
C GLY A 695 7.44 -19.48 19.65
N ALA A 696 8.31 -18.79 20.39
CA ALA A 696 8.21 -18.67 21.85
C ALA A 696 6.98 -17.84 22.30
N ILE A 697 6.56 -16.87 21.48
CA ILE A 697 5.34 -16.08 21.71
C ILE A 697 4.11 -16.98 21.52
N LEU A 698 4.13 -17.86 20.51
CA LEU A 698 3.08 -18.85 20.28
C LEU A 698 2.97 -19.86 21.43
N GLU A 699 4.10 -20.30 21.97
CA GLU A 699 4.15 -21.22 23.12
C GLU A 699 3.66 -20.57 24.43
N SER A 700 3.89 -19.25 24.60
CA SER A 700 3.33 -18.48 25.72
C SER A 700 1.80 -18.36 25.66
N LEU A 701 1.24 -18.29 24.45
CA LEU A 701 -0.22 -18.29 24.23
C LEU A 701 -0.82 -19.68 24.51
N HIS A 702 -0.06 -20.76 24.32
CA HIS A 702 -0.50 -22.12 24.58
C HIS A 702 -0.58 -22.51 26.07
N THR A 703 0.24 -21.89 26.92
CA THR A 703 0.49 -22.39 28.28
C THR A 703 -0.34 -21.70 29.37
N ASN A 704 -1.04 -20.60 29.07
CA ASN A 704 -1.97 -19.95 30.00
C ASN A 704 -2.85 -18.93 29.24
N PRO A 705 -4.18 -18.82 29.46
CA PRO A 705 -4.95 -17.70 28.91
C PRO A 705 -4.56 -16.40 29.62
N VAL A 706 -3.61 -15.68 29.00
CA VAL A 706 -2.88 -14.58 29.64
C VAL A 706 -3.72 -13.29 29.79
N ILE A 707 -4.71 -13.11 28.91
CA ILE A 707 -5.65 -11.99 28.94
C ILE A 707 -6.98 -12.51 29.49
N SER A 708 -7.28 -12.14 30.72
CA SER A 708 -8.45 -12.63 31.46
C SER A 708 -9.66 -11.70 31.33
N ASN A 709 -9.45 -10.42 31.04
CA ASN A 709 -10.54 -9.54 30.63
C ASN A 709 -11.06 -9.99 29.27
N LYS A 710 -12.25 -10.59 29.26
CA LYS A 710 -12.90 -11.17 28.08
C LYS A 710 -12.96 -10.21 26.90
N ASN A 711 -13.37 -8.96 27.11
CA ASN A 711 -13.50 -7.98 26.02
C ASN A 711 -12.14 -7.58 25.42
N ARG A 712 -11.10 -7.43 26.25
CA ARG A 712 -9.74 -7.15 25.75
C ARG A 712 -9.11 -8.38 25.10
N LYS A 713 -9.38 -9.57 25.64
CA LYS A 713 -8.95 -10.85 25.06
C LYS A 713 -9.54 -10.99 23.67
N ASP A 714 -10.86 -10.85 23.55
CA ASP A 714 -11.59 -11.01 22.29
C ASP A 714 -11.05 -10.04 21.23
N LYS A 715 -10.83 -8.75 21.54
CA LYS A 715 -10.25 -7.79 20.58
C LYS A 715 -8.84 -8.13 20.12
N VAL A 716 -7.95 -8.49 21.05
CA VAL A 716 -6.56 -8.84 20.71
C VAL A 716 -6.51 -10.16 19.94
N TYR A 717 -7.36 -11.13 20.32
CA TYR A 717 -7.38 -12.47 19.72
C TYR A 717 -8.07 -12.44 18.34
N GLU A 718 -9.06 -11.57 18.14
CA GLU A 718 -9.64 -11.29 16.83
C GLU A 718 -8.59 -10.68 15.88
N ARG A 719 -7.89 -9.62 16.31
CA ARG A 719 -6.84 -8.99 15.50
C ARG A 719 -5.67 -9.94 15.22
N LEU A 720 -5.29 -10.74 16.22
CA LEU A 720 -4.26 -11.77 16.07
C LEU A 720 -4.70 -12.88 15.11
N SER A 721 -5.96 -13.34 15.21
CA SER A 721 -6.54 -14.31 14.28
C SER A 721 -6.46 -13.79 12.84
N LYS A 722 -6.88 -12.54 12.61
CA LYS A 722 -6.78 -11.87 11.30
C LYS A 722 -5.34 -11.79 10.78
N GLU A 723 -4.40 -11.38 11.62
CA GLU A 723 -2.98 -11.31 11.26
C GLU A 723 -2.40 -12.69 10.91
N LEU A 724 -2.79 -13.73 11.65
CA LEU A 724 -2.38 -15.10 11.38
C LEU A 724 -2.97 -15.64 10.07
N ILE A 725 -4.22 -15.27 9.74
CA ILE A 725 -4.85 -15.58 8.44
C ILE A 725 -4.05 -14.91 7.31
N TYR A 726 -3.72 -13.63 7.47
CA TYR A 726 -2.91 -12.87 6.52
C TYR A 726 -1.55 -13.53 6.26
N LYS A 727 -0.86 -13.94 7.34
CA LYS A 727 0.41 -14.68 7.27
C LYS A 727 0.27 -16.14 6.80
N GLY A 728 -0.96 -16.62 6.58
CA GLY A 728 -1.24 -17.98 6.11
C GLY A 728 -1.11 -19.07 7.18
N ASN A 729 -1.03 -18.72 8.46
CA ASN A 729 -0.94 -19.66 9.58
C ASN A 729 -2.33 -20.01 10.13
N HIS A 730 -3.11 -20.71 9.31
CA HIS A 730 -4.53 -20.99 9.52
C HIS A 730 -4.81 -21.85 10.76
N ASP A 731 -3.98 -22.85 11.04
CA ASP A 731 -4.18 -23.76 12.18
C ASP A 731 -4.10 -23.01 13.52
N LEU A 732 -3.17 -22.06 13.60
CA LEU A 732 -3.02 -21.22 14.76
C LEU A 732 -4.13 -20.16 14.83
N ALA A 733 -4.54 -19.59 13.70
CA ALA A 733 -5.68 -18.68 13.64
C ALA A 733 -6.95 -19.35 14.17
N LEU A 734 -7.22 -20.60 13.76
CA LEU A 734 -8.33 -21.40 14.28
C LEU A 734 -8.23 -21.62 15.78
N LYS A 735 -7.03 -21.93 16.29
CA LYS A 735 -6.82 -22.11 17.72
C LYS A 735 -7.04 -20.81 18.51
N VAL A 736 -6.54 -19.69 18.02
CA VAL A 736 -6.76 -18.37 18.63
C VAL A 736 -8.24 -17.98 18.57
N ALA A 737 -8.92 -18.24 17.45
CA ALA A 737 -10.35 -18.02 17.31
C ALA A 737 -11.14 -18.86 18.33
N SER A 738 -10.79 -20.13 18.55
CA SER A 738 -11.46 -21.00 19.51
C SER A 738 -11.41 -20.48 20.96
N GLU A 739 -10.41 -19.66 21.29
CA GLU A 739 -10.21 -19.06 22.61
C GLU A 739 -11.00 -17.76 22.83
N ILE A 740 -11.64 -17.21 21.79
CA ILE A 740 -12.49 -16.02 21.87
C ILE A 740 -13.72 -16.37 22.70
N PHE A 741 -14.04 -15.60 23.73
CA PHE A 741 -15.15 -15.91 24.65
C PHE A 741 -16.50 -15.58 24.03
N ASN A 742 -16.63 -14.40 23.40
CA ASN A 742 -17.86 -14.00 22.72
C ASN A 742 -18.18 -14.98 21.57
N GLY A 743 -19.30 -15.70 21.69
CA GLY A 743 -19.72 -16.70 20.71
C GLY A 743 -19.91 -16.11 19.31
N TYR A 744 -20.46 -14.90 19.20
CA TYR A 744 -20.62 -14.22 17.92
C TYR A 744 -19.26 -13.85 17.31
N SER A 745 -18.34 -13.25 18.08
CA SER A 745 -17.00 -12.90 17.59
C SER A 745 -16.19 -14.14 17.21
N ARG A 746 -16.35 -15.25 17.93
CA ARG A 746 -15.75 -16.54 17.61
C ARG A 746 -16.28 -17.09 16.30
N GLU A 747 -17.60 -17.15 16.14
CA GLU A 747 -18.24 -17.65 14.91
C GLU A 747 -17.93 -16.76 13.71
N SER A 748 -17.82 -15.43 13.92
CA SER A 748 -17.35 -14.48 12.91
C SER A 748 -15.90 -14.76 12.51
N ALA A 749 -15.00 -15.01 13.46
CA ALA A 749 -13.63 -15.38 13.17
C ALA A 749 -13.55 -16.71 12.40
N TYR A 750 -14.37 -17.71 12.75
CA TYR A 750 -14.45 -18.95 11.99
C TYR A 750 -14.96 -18.74 10.56
N LEU A 751 -15.94 -17.87 10.35
CA LEU A 751 -16.44 -17.50 9.02
C LEU A 751 -15.34 -16.81 8.18
N GLU A 752 -14.59 -15.87 8.76
CA GLU A 752 -13.48 -15.21 8.07
C GLU A 752 -12.35 -16.20 7.71
N ILE A 753 -12.02 -17.11 8.64
CA ILE A 753 -11.04 -18.17 8.40
C ILE A 753 -11.53 -19.10 7.29
N SER A 754 -12.78 -19.57 7.34
CA SER A 754 -13.33 -20.46 6.30
C SER A 754 -13.34 -19.79 4.94
N ASN A 755 -13.71 -18.51 4.86
CA ASN A 755 -13.67 -17.73 3.62
C ASN A 755 -12.24 -17.63 3.10
N SER A 756 -11.26 -17.27 3.94
CA SER A 756 -9.86 -17.19 3.51
C SER A 756 -9.31 -18.53 2.99
N ILE A 757 -9.65 -19.63 3.66
CA ILE A 757 -9.27 -20.98 3.26
C ILE A 757 -9.97 -21.36 1.94
N MET A 758 -11.24 -20.96 1.75
CA MET A 758 -12.02 -21.17 0.54
C MET A 758 -11.43 -20.42 -0.66
N HIS A 759 -11.06 -19.15 -0.50
CA HIS A 759 -10.38 -18.37 -1.54
C HIS A 759 -9.03 -18.96 -1.95
N LYS A 760 -8.36 -19.69 -1.05
CA LYS A 760 -7.12 -20.45 -1.34
C LYS A 760 -7.36 -21.83 -2.00
N GLY A 761 -8.60 -22.16 -2.33
CA GLY A 761 -8.99 -23.40 -3.01
C GLY A 761 -9.01 -24.66 -2.12
N LYS A 762 -8.88 -24.50 -0.79
CA LYS A 762 -8.88 -25.62 0.17
C LYS A 762 -10.29 -25.88 0.72
N PHE A 763 -11.21 -26.21 -0.17
CA PHE A 763 -12.66 -26.28 0.11
C PHE A 763 -13.02 -27.22 1.26
N ASP A 764 -12.42 -28.41 1.32
CA ASP A 764 -12.72 -29.39 2.37
C ASP A 764 -12.36 -28.88 3.78
N ILE A 765 -11.28 -28.08 3.89
CA ILE A 765 -10.86 -27.51 5.16
C ILE A 765 -11.80 -26.36 5.55
N ALA A 766 -12.15 -25.49 4.59
CA ALA A 766 -13.12 -24.42 4.82
C ALA A 766 -14.47 -24.98 5.29
N GLU A 767 -14.93 -26.06 4.66
CA GLU A 767 -16.14 -26.77 5.03
C GLU A 767 -16.06 -27.32 6.46
N ASN A 768 -14.96 -27.99 6.82
CA ASN A 768 -14.77 -28.48 8.19
C ASN A 768 -14.82 -27.36 9.23
N VAL A 769 -14.26 -26.18 8.94
CA VAL A 769 -14.35 -25.01 9.82
C VAL A 769 -15.80 -24.51 9.96
N VAL A 770 -16.56 -24.50 8.87
CA VAL A 770 -17.99 -24.16 8.92
C VAL A 770 -18.79 -25.18 9.73
N LEU A 771 -18.42 -26.45 9.68
CA LEU A 771 -19.08 -27.50 10.47
C LEU A 771 -18.89 -27.31 11.98
N GLU A 772 -17.78 -26.71 12.43
CA GLU A 772 -17.52 -26.37 13.84
C GLU A 772 -18.41 -25.23 14.38
N ILE A 773 -19.02 -24.43 13.49
CA ILE A 773 -19.97 -23.37 13.88
C ILE A 773 -21.19 -24.01 14.55
N GLN A 774 -21.51 -23.57 15.77
CA GLN A 774 -22.60 -24.17 16.54
C GLN A 774 -23.96 -23.57 16.18
N SER A 775 -24.01 -22.27 15.91
CA SER A 775 -25.22 -21.61 15.45
C SER A 775 -25.65 -22.08 14.05
N ASN A 776 -26.81 -22.74 13.96
CA ASN A 776 -27.44 -23.11 12.67
C ASN A 776 -27.64 -21.89 11.76
N TYR A 777 -27.88 -20.70 12.35
CA TYR A 777 -27.98 -19.47 11.60
C TYR A 777 -26.65 -19.07 10.94
N MET A 778 -25.57 -19.01 11.72
CA MET A 778 -24.24 -18.63 11.20
C MET A 778 -23.69 -19.69 10.25
N LYS A 779 -23.96 -20.97 10.53
CA LYS A 779 -23.61 -22.10 9.67
C LYS A 779 -24.35 -22.05 8.34
N SER A 780 -25.67 -21.82 8.36
CA SER A 780 -26.46 -21.61 7.14
C SER A 780 -25.93 -20.42 6.34
N ARG A 781 -25.65 -19.29 7.01
CA ARG A 781 -25.07 -18.12 6.36
C ARG A 781 -23.72 -18.42 5.70
N ALA A 782 -22.82 -19.14 6.39
CA ALA A 782 -21.54 -19.56 5.84
C ALA A 782 -21.72 -20.43 4.58
N PHE A 783 -22.66 -21.38 4.61
CA PHE A 783 -22.97 -22.20 3.43
C PHE A 783 -23.60 -21.39 2.27
N ILE A 784 -24.37 -20.33 2.55
CA ILE A 784 -24.85 -19.38 1.51
C ILE A 784 -23.68 -18.65 0.86
N GLU A 785 -22.73 -18.14 1.65
CA GLU A 785 -21.54 -17.47 1.12
C GLU A 785 -20.68 -18.42 0.29
N MET A 786 -20.48 -19.67 0.75
CA MET A 786 -19.81 -20.71 -0.03
C MET A 786 -20.56 -21.03 -1.33
N SER A 787 -21.89 -21.07 -1.30
CA SER A 787 -22.73 -21.31 -2.48
C SER A 787 -22.59 -20.20 -3.52
N LYS A 788 -22.67 -18.93 -3.10
CA LYS A 788 -22.43 -17.76 -3.95
C LYS A 788 -21.03 -17.76 -4.54
N PHE A 789 -20.01 -18.05 -3.73
CA PHE A 789 -18.64 -18.16 -4.22
C PHE A 789 -18.50 -19.24 -5.30
N HIS A 790 -19.11 -20.41 -5.12
CA HIS A 790 -19.10 -21.46 -6.14
C HIS A 790 -19.86 -21.04 -7.41
N LEU A 791 -20.97 -20.31 -7.30
CA LEU A 791 -21.70 -19.75 -8.44
C LEU A 791 -20.87 -18.78 -9.27
N GLU A 792 -20.20 -17.83 -8.60
CA GLU A 792 -19.30 -16.87 -9.24
C GLU A 792 -18.12 -17.54 -9.95
N ASN A 793 -17.67 -18.70 -9.43
CA ASN A 793 -16.63 -19.53 -10.03
C ASN A 793 -17.16 -20.50 -11.10
N GLY A 794 -18.46 -20.50 -11.39
CA GLY A 794 -19.09 -21.36 -12.40
C GLY A 794 -19.33 -22.81 -11.96
N ASP A 795 -19.02 -23.17 -10.72
CA ASP A 795 -19.24 -24.51 -10.15
C ASP A 795 -20.66 -24.62 -9.58
N LYS A 796 -21.63 -24.75 -10.50
CA LYS A 796 -23.05 -24.84 -10.15
C LYS A 796 -23.38 -26.06 -9.30
N GLU A 797 -22.68 -27.18 -9.48
CA GLU A 797 -22.93 -28.41 -8.71
C GLU A 797 -22.58 -28.23 -7.24
N ARG A 798 -21.38 -27.69 -6.94
CA ARG A 798 -21.01 -27.40 -5.55
C ARG A 798 -21.84 -26.27 -4.95
N ALA A 799 -22.19 -25.26 -5.74
CA ALA A 799 -23.08 -24.21 -5.28
C ALA A 799 -24.43 -24.76 -4.81
N VAL A 800 -25.05 -25.66 -5.58
CA VAL A 800 -26.29 -26.33 -5.20
C VAL A 800 -26.09 -27.21 -3.97
N LEU A 801 -24.97 -27.94 -3.88
CA LEU A 801 -24.66 -28.75 -2.69
C LEU A 801 -24.59 -27.92 -1.41
N GLN A 802 -23.86 -26.80 -1.42
CA GLN A 802 -23.74 -25.92 -0.25
C GLN A 802 -25.07 -25.21 0.03
N LEU A 803 -25.82 -24.84 -1.02
CA LEU A 803 -27.16 -24.26 -0.85
C LEU A 803 -28.12 -25.23 -0.18
N ASN A 804 -28.10 -26.51 -0.55
CA ASN A 804 -28.91 -27.55 0.09
C ASN A 804 -28.57 -27.72 1.57
N ARG A 805 -27.29 -27.69 1.92
CA ARG A 805 -26.87 -27.70 3.33
C ARG A 805 -27.30 -26.45 4.07
N SER A 806 -27.24 -25.28 3.43
CA SER A 806 -27.83 -24.07 4.00
C SER A 806 -29.33 -24.24 4.24
N ILE A 807 -30.07 -24.79 3.28
CA ILE A 807 -31.51 -25.06 3.40
C ILE A 807 -31.79 -25.94 4.61
N GLU A 808 -31.09 -27.07 4.75
CA GLU A 808 -31.20 -27.97 5.91
C GLU A 808 -31.02 -27.21 7.24
N ASN A 809 -29.93 -26.44 7.35
CA ASN A 809 -29.64 -25.67 8.58
C ASN A 809 -30.67 -24.55 8.81
N ALA A 810 -31.12 -23.86 7.75
CA ALA A 810 -32.13 -22.81 7.84
C ALA A 810 -33.47 -23.37 8.35
N PHE A 811 -33.82 -24.60 7.96
CA PHE A 811 -35.03 -25.25 8.45
C PHE A 811 -35.00 -25.55 9.95
N ASP A 812 -33.81 -25.86 10.47
CA ASP A 812 -33.54 -26.11 11.89
C ASP A 812 -33.34 -24.84 12.73
N VAL A 813 -33.40 -23.65 12.12
CA VAL A 813 -33.44 -22.39 12.88
C VAL A 813 -34.83 -22.22 13.50
N SER A 814 -34.88 -22.25 14.83
CA SER A 814 -36.12 -22.11 15.59
C SER A 814 -36.69 -20.69 15.57
N ASP A 815 -35.80 -19.70 15.47
CA ASP A 815 -36.19 -18.30 15.38
C ASP A 815 -36.74 -18.01 13.98
N PHE A 816 -38.03 -17.67 13.93
CA PHE A 816 -38.75 -17.51 12.68
C PHE A 816 -38.21 -16.32 11.85
N GLU A 817 -37.73 -15.26 12.50
CA GLU A 817 -37.17 -14.08 11.84
C GLU A 817 -35.82 -14.42 11.19
N PHE A 818 -34.89 -15.03 11.94
CA PHE A 818 -33.61 -15.47 11.40
C PHE A 818 -33.78 -16.53 10.31
N LYS A 819 -34.72 -17.45 10.47
CA LYS A 819 -35.09 -18.42 9.43
C LYS A 819 -35.60 -17.74 8.17
N SER A 820 -36.46 -16.73 8.31
CA SER A 820 -37.00 -15.99 7.16
C SER A 820 -35.91 -15.23 6.39
N ILE A 821 -34.96 -14.61 7.09
CA ILE A 821 -33.80 -13.95 6.46
C ILE A 821 -32.96 -14.96 5.66
N LEU A 822 -32.70 -16.14 6.22
CA LEU A 822 -31.96 -17.19 5.51
C LEU A 822 -32.73 -17.72 4.30
N LEU A 823 -34.02 -18.01 4.44
CA LEU A 823 -34.86 -18.50 3.34
C LEU A 823 -34.99 -17.47 2.20
N LEU A 824 -35.01 -16.17 2.51
CA LEU A 824 -34.95 -15.11 1.50
C LEU A 824 -33.60 -15.03 0.81
N SER A 825 -32.51 -15.16 1.57
CA SER A 825 -31.15 -15.20 1.02
C SER A 825 -30.94 -16.42 0.12
N ILE A 826 -31.44 -17.58 0.53
CA ILE A 826 -31.50 -18.80 -0.28
C ILE A 826 -32.34 -18.57 -1.55
N SER A 827 -33.49 -17.91 -1.42
CA SER A 827 -34.37 -17.59 -2.55
C SER A 827 -33.68 -16.70 -3.58
N GLN A 828 -32.85 -15.73 -3.16
CA GLN A 828 -32.04 -14.92 -4.08
C GLN A 828 -31.04 -15.79 -4.87
N VAL A 829 -30.30 -16.65 -4.17
CA VAL A 829 -29.34 -17.58 -4.80
C VAL A 829 -30.05 -18.54 -5.77
N LEU A 830 -31.28 -18.98 -5.45
CA LEU A 830 -32.09 -19.81 -6.35
C LEU A 830 -32.53 -19.07 -7.62
N VAL A 831 -32.86 -17.78 -7.52
CA VAL A 831 -33.17 -16.95 -8.70
C VAL A 831 -31.96 -16.84 -9.61
N GLU A 832 -30.76 -16.66 -9.05
CA GLU A 832 -29.49 -16.63 -9.80
C GLU A 832 -29.15 -17.98 -10.45
N LEU A 833 -29.48 -19.08 -9.77
CA LEU A 833 -29.40 -20.44 -10.33
C LEU A 833 -30.45 -20.69 -11.43
N GLY A 834 -31.40 -19.77 -11.63
CA GLY A 834 -32.49 -19.88 -12.62
C GLY A 834 -33.72 -20.64 -12.12
N ASN A 835 -33.76 -21.03 -10.85
CA ASN A 835 -34.84 -21.82 -10.24
C ASN A 835 -35.88 -20.91 -9.57
N LYS A 836 -36.62 -20.17 -10.41
CA LYS A 836 -37.63 -19.20 -9.96
C LYS A 836 -38.82 -19.86 -9.25
N GLU A 837 -39.20 -21.08 -9.64
CA GLU A 837 -40.32 -21.80 -9.02
C GLU A 837 -40.01 -22.20 -7.58
N GLU A 838 -38.79 -22.67 -7.30
CA GLU A 838 -38.40 -23.04 -5.95
C GLU A 838 -38.14 -21.81 -5.06
N SER A 839 -37.62 -20.72 -5.64
CA SER A 839 -37.59 -19.41 -4.97
C SER A 839 -38.99 -18.97 -4.55
N LEU A 840 -39.97 -19.03 -5.46
CA LEU A 840 -41.37 -18.71 -5.13
C LEU A 840 -41.93 -19.62 -4.04
N ARG A 841 -41.56 -20.91 -3.99
CA ARG A 841 -41.96 -21.83 -2.91
C ARG A 841 -41.46 -21.36 -1.55
N PHE A 842 -40.17 -21.03 -1.43
CA PHE A 842 -39.61 -20.56 -0.16
C PHE A 842 -40.17 -19.22 0.28
N VAL A 843 -40.38 -18.29 -0.65
CA VAL A 843 -41.07 -17.03 -0.36
C VAL A 843 -42.51 -17.30 0.10
N SER A 844 -43.20 -18.23 -0.54
CA SER A 844 -44.57 -18.60 -0.15
C SER A 844 -44.66 -19.28 1.23
N GLU A 845 -43.60 -19.98 1.64
CA GLU A 845 -43.50 -20.63 2.94
C GLU A 845 -43.31 -19.62 4.07
N ILE A 846 -42.53 -18.56 3.80
CA ILE A 846 -42.41 -17.40 4.69
C ILE A 846 -43.78 -16.74 4.82
N THR A 847 -44.42 -16.41 3.70
CA THR A 847 -45.72 -15.71 3.70
C THR A 847 -46.90 -16.58 4.13
N GLY A 848 -46.76 -17.91 4.19
CA GLY A 848 -47.82 -18.84 4.57
C GLY A 848 -48.24 -18.77 6.04
N ASP A 849 -47.39 -18.19 6.90
CA ASP A 849 -47.65 -18.05 8.34
C ASP A 849 -47.42 -16.58 8.77
N LEU A 850 -48.11 -15.66 8.08
CA LEU A 850 -47.98 -14.20 8.27
C LEU A 850 -48.02 -13.75 9.72
N ASN A 851 -48.82 -14.42 10.55
CA ASN A 851 -48.98 -14.09 11.96
C ASN A 851 -47.65 -14.14 12.75
N LYS A 852 -46.62 -14.84 12.24
CA LYS A 852 -45.27 -14.90 12.82
C LYS A 852 -44.29 -13.85 12.27
N ILE A 853 -44.64 -13.22 11.14
CA ILE A 853 -43.90 -12.10 10.52
C ILE A 853 -44.37 -10.76 11.10
N VAL A 854 -45.56 -10.73 11.70
CA VAL A 854 -46.16 -9.55 12.32
C VAL A 854 -45.15 -8.87 13.25
N GLY A 855 -44.76 -7.65 12.88
CA GLY A 855 -43.78 -6.88 13.64
C GLY A 855 -42.44 -6.63 12.93
N ASN A 856 -42.16 -7.28 11.80
CA ASN A 856 -40.82 -7.22 11.20
C ASN A 856 -40.77 -6.34 9.93
N ALA A 857 -40.24 -5.13 10.08
CA ALA A 857 -40.09 -4.15 9.00
C ALA A 857 -39.06 -4.55 7.93
N ASP A 858 -37.98 -5.24 8.33
CA ASP A 858 -36.91 -5.65 7.41
C ASP A 858 -37.36 -6.83 6.54
N LEU A 859 -38.14 -7.75 7.11
CA LEU A 859 -38.74 -8.86 6.38
C LEU A 859 -39.78 -8.36 5.37
N SER A 860 -40.62 -7.38 5.74
CA SER A 860 -41.54 -6.70 4.82
C SER A 860 -40.79 -6.06 3.64
N LYS A 861 -39.66 -5.41 3.90
CA LYS A 861 -38.81 -4.78 2.87
C LYS A 861 -38.26 -5.81 1.88
N ILE A 862 -37.65 -6.90 2.38
CA ILE A 862 -37.04 -7.92 1.52
C ILE A 862 -38.13 -8.67 0.71
N LEU A 863 -39.31 -8.90 1.29
CA LEU A 863 -40.47 -9.44 0.55
C LEU A 863 -40.92 -8.50 -0.58
N MET A 864 -40.94 -7.18 -0.35
CA MET A 864 -41.25 -6.20 -1.40
C MET A 864 -40.24 -6.25 -2.53
N GLU A 865 -38.94 -6.26 -2.22
CA GLU A 865 -37.86 -6.36 -3.21
C GLU A 865 -37.97 -7.63 -4.04
N GLN A 866 -38.22 -8.79 -3.41
CA GLN A 866 -38.44 -10.06 -4.12
C GLN A 866 -39.73 -10.07 -4.93
N GLY A 867 -40.83 -9.51 -4.41
CA GLY A 867 -42.09 -9.37 -5.14
C GLY A 867 -41.92 -8.52 -6.39
N CYS A 868 -41.18 -7.43 -6.31
CA CYS A 868 -40.82 -6.60 -7.45
C CYS A 868 -39.89 -7.34 -8.44
N GLN A 869 -38.89 -8.08 -7.97
CA GLN A 869 -37.94 -8.83 -8.81
C GLN A 869 -38.62 -9.99 -9.56
N LEU A 870 -39.56 -10.67 -8.91
CA LEU A 870 -40.33 -11.78 -9.47
C LEU A 870 -41.55 -11.29 -10.27
N GLY A 871 -41.87 -10.00 -10.23
CA GLY A 871 -43.08 -9.42 -10.85
C GLY A 871 -44.38 -9.91 -10.21
N SER A 872 -44.34 -10.34 -8.95
CA SER A 872 -45.45 -10.97 -8.25
C SER A 872 -46.23 -9.95 -7.42
N LYS A 873 -47.38 -9.53 -7.96
CA LYS A 873 -48.33 -8.66 -7.25
C LYS A 873 -48.79 -9.25 -5.91
N SER A 874 -48.95 -10.57 -5.85
CA SER A 874 -49.33 -11.26 -4.61
C SER A 874 -48.31 -11.08 -3.50
N ILE A 875 -47.00 -11.09 -3.79
CA ILE A 875 -45.94 -10.92 -2.79
C ILE A 875 -45.83 -9.44 -2.36
N ILE A 876 -46.10 -8.51 -3.28
CA ILE A 876 -46.17 -7.07 -3.00
C ILE A 876 -47.34 -6.76 -2.06
N ASP A 877 -48.54 -7.27 -2.36
CA ASP A 877 -49.73 -7.12 -1.51
C ASP A 877 -49.51 -7.75 -0.12
N GLU A 878 -48.75 -8.84 -0.08
CA GLU A 878 -48.38 -9.53 1.15
C GLU A 878 -47.42 -8.72 2.03
N SER A 879 -46.40 -8.12 1.43
CA SER A 879 -45.46 -7.24 2.11
C SER A 879 -46.19 -6.04 2.75
N LEU A 880 -47.18 -5.48 2.05
CA LEU A 880 -48.04 -4.41 2.55
C LEU A 880 -48.94 -4.88 3.70
N ARG A 881 -49.52 -6.09 3.60
CA ARG A 881 -50.29 -6.69 4.70
C ARG A 881 -49.43 -6.90 5.94
N VAL A 882 -48.23 -7.46 5.79
CA VAL A 882 -47.27 -7.63 6.89
C VAL A 882 -47.02 -6.30 7.59
N ALA A 883 -46.75 -5.24 6.83
CA ALA A 883 -46.55 -3.90 7.40
C ALA A 883 -47.80 -3.43 8.17
N SER A 884 -49.00 -3.69 7.64
CA SER A 884 -50.28 -3.31 8.26
C SER A 884 -50.61 -4.02 9.57
N GLU A 885 -50.07 -5.21 9.81
CA GLU A 885 -50.35 -6.00 11.01
C GLU A 885 -49.37 -5.71 12.17
N ILE A 886 -48.27 -5.00 11.91
CA ILE A 886 -47.30 -4.57 12.92
C ILE A 886 -48.04 -3.83 14.06
N GLN A 887 -47.89 -4.35 15.29
CA GLN A 887 -48.53 -3.80 16.50
C GLN A 887 -47.76 -2.61 17.06
N ASP A 888 -46.42 -2.66 17.01
CA ASP A 888 -45.59 -1.55 17.42
C ASP A 888 -45.74 -0.40 16.40
N ILE A 889 -46.40 0.66 16.83
CA ILE A 889 -46.75 1.81 16.01
C ILE A 889 -45.50 2.46 15.38
N GLN A 890 -44.34 2.38 16.04
CA GLN A 890 -43.07 2.94 15.55
C GLN A 890 -42.47 2.08 14.44
N VAL A 891 -42.37 0.78 14.68
CA VAL A 891 -41.88 -0.19 13.69
C VAL A 891 -42.81 -0.23 12.47
N LYS A 892 -44.11 -0.09 12.70
CA LYS A 892 -45.15 0.01 11.68
C LYS A 892 -44.93 1.22 10.79
N SER A 893 -44.83 2.42 11.38
CA SER A 893 -44.58 3.63 10.61
C SER A 893 -43.30 3.52 9.78
N LYS A 894 -42.21 2.97 10.35
CA LYS A 894 -40.95 2.75 9.63
C LYS A 894 -41.09 1.78 8.45
N ALA A 895 -41.81 0.67 8.63
CA ALA A 895 -42.07 -0.30 7.56
C ALA A 895 -42.79 0.36 6.38
N TYR A 896 -43.86 1.09 6.63
CA TYR A 896 -44.60 1.82 5.60
C TYR A 896 -43.74 2.86 4.86
N LEU A 897 -42.83 3.56 5.56
CA LEU A 897 -41.90 4.50 4.93
C LEU A 897 -40.88 3.80 4.00
N ASN A 898 -40.39 2.62 4.38
CA ASN A 898 -39.49 1.83 3.53
C ASN A 898 -40.20 1.28 2.28
N LEU A 899 -41.44 0.80 2.44
CA LEU A 899 -42.25 0.32 1.32
C LEU A 899 -42.59 1.45 0.35
N HIS A 900 -42.89 2.65 0.87
CA HIS A 900 -43.11 3.85 0.06
C HIS A 900 -41.92 4.12 -0.88
N LYS A 901 -40.68 4.06 -0.38
CA LYS A 901 -39.48 4.30 -1.19
C LYS A 901 -39.30 3.27 -2.31
N ILE A 902 -39.46 1.98 -2.01
CA ILE A 902 -39.31 0.91 -3.00
C ILE A 902 -40.36 1.05 -4.11
N LEU A 903 -41.61 1.38 -3.76
CA LEU A 903 -42.68 1.60 -4.74
C LEU A 903 -42.39 2.81 -5.64
N MET A 904 -41.81 3.88 -5.09
CA MET A 904 -41.37 5.05 -5.87
C MET A 904 -40.22 4.71 -6.84
N GLU A 905 -39.22 3.92 -6.41
CA GLU A 905 -38.10 3.47 -7.26
C GLU A 905 -38.56 2.57 -8.42
N LYS A 906 -39.66 1.82 -8.22
CA LYS A 906 -40.24 0.93 -9.24
C LYS A 906 -41.35 1.58 -10.06
N GLY A 907 -41.70 2.84 -9.78
CA GLY A 907 -42.63 3.66 -10.58
C GLY A 907 -44.12 3.56 -10.22
N ASP A 908 -44.50 2.93 -9.10
CA ASP A 908 -45.90 2.83 -8.64
C ASP A 908 -46.27 3.97 -7.69
N SER A 909 -46.50 5.15 -8.26
CA SER A 909 -46.75 6.39 -7.50
C SER A 909 -48.10 6.41 -6.76
N GLU A 910 -49.11 5.67 -7.23
CA GLU A 910 -50.44 5.67 -6.61
C GLU A 910 -50.47 4.89 -5.30
N THR A 911 -49.91 3.68 -5.27
CA THR A 911 -49.82 2.88 -4.02
C THR A 911 -48.90 3.55 -3.01
N ALA A 912 -47.79 4.15 -3.47
CA ALA A 912 -46.87 4.91 -2.64
C ALA A 912 -47.58 6.04 -1.85
N LYS A 913 -48.50 6.79 -2.46
CA LYS A 913 -49.24 7.87 -1.77
C LYS A 913 -50.18 7.35 -0.68
N SER A 914 -50.80 6.19 -0.88
CA SER A 914 -51.68 5.57 0.12
C SER A 914 -50.89 5.12 1.35
N VAL A 915 -49.75 4.45 1.11
CA VAL A 915 -48.85 3.94 2.15
C VAL A 915 -48.30 5.08 3.02
N LEU A 916 -48.02 6.25 2.45
CA LEU A 916 -47.57 7.41 3.22
C LEU A 916 -48.65 7.98 4.16
N LYS A 917 -49.91 8.04 3.71
CA LYS A 917 -51.03 8.53 4.54
C LYS A 917 -51.28 7.64 5.75
N GLU A 918 -51.19 6.32 5.56
CA GLU A 918 -51.31 5.37 6.66
C GLU A 918 -50.17 5.52 7.67
N SER A 919 -48.93 5.71 7.20
CA SER A 919 -47.79 5.98 8.08
C SER A 919 -48.03 7.21 8.97
N LEU A 920 -48.52 8.32 8.39
CA LEU A 920 -48.80 9.57 9.11
C LEU A 920 -49.85 9.40 10.24
N HIS A 921 -50.89 8.60 9.99
CA HIS A 921 -51.91 8.31 11.01
C HIS A 921 -51.28 7.62 12.24
N PHE A 922 -50.47 6.60 12.01
CA PHE A 922 -49.80 5.87 13.09
C PHE A 922 -48.82 6.74 13.88
N VAL A 923 -48.09 7.67 13.23
CA VAL A 923 -47.20 8.60 13.93
C VAL A 923 -47.92 9.38 15.04
N THR A 924 -49.20 9.74 14.85
CA THR A 924 -49.95 10.52 15.84
C THR A 924 -50.27 9.75 17.12
N GLU A 925 -50.27 8.42 17.08
CA GLU A 925 -50.62 7.53 18.20
C GLU A 925 -49.42 7.10 19.05
N VAL A 926 -48.18 7.45 18.63
CA VAL A 926 -46.96 7.16 19.39
C VAL A 926 -46.97 7.91 20.74
N GLN A 927 -46.74 7.17 21.84
CA GLN A 927 -46.76 7.70 23.21
C GLN A 927 -45.41 8.29 23.65
N ASP A 928 -44.30 7.69 23.23
CA ASP A 928 -42.96 8.22 23.56
C ASP A 928 -42.69 9.51 22.77
N PRO A 929 -42.40 10.64 23.44
CA PRO A 929 -42.25 11.93 22.76
C PRO A 929 -41.02 11.97 21.84
N ILE A 930 -39.92 11.25 22.15
CA ILE A 930 -38.73 11.23 21.30
C ILE A 930 -38.99 10.44 20.02
N GLU A 931 -39.62 9.26 20.13
CA GLU A 931 -39.94 8.41 18.98
C GLU A 931 -41.04 9.04 18.12
N LYS A 932 -42.01 9.72 18.74
CA LYS A 932 -43.03 10.51 18.04
C LYS A 932 -42.40 11.60 17.17
N LEU A 933 -41.41 12.32 17.70
CA LEU A 933 -40.66 13.36 16.97
C LEU A 933 -39.84 12.79 15.81
N ARG A 934 -39.22 11.61 15.96
CA ARG A 934 -38.51 10.94 14.86
C ARG A 934 -39.44 10.50 13.74
N ALA A 935 -40.60 9.97 14.09
CA ALA A 935 -41.60 9.56 13.11
C ALA A 935 -42.22 10.78 12.39
N TYR A 936 -42.46 11.89 13.09
CA TYR A 936 -42.83 13.17 12.48
C TYR A 936 -41.74 13.71 11.55
N SER A 937 -40.47 13.58 11.92
CA SER A 937 -39.33 13.98 11.09
C SER A 937 -39.31 13.25 9.74
N ASN A 938 -39.33 11.91 9.78
CA ASN A 938 -39.31 11.08 8.57
C ASN A 938 -40.51 11.34 7.67
N THR A 939 -41.71 11.46 8.24
CA THR A 939 -42.93 11.69 7.46
C THR A 939 -42.92 13.05 6.78
N SER A 940 -42.41 14.06 7.49
CA SER A 940 -42.36 15.40 6.96
C SER A 940 -41.34 15.56 5.83
N LYS A 941 -40.26 14.78 5.83
CA LYS A 941 -39.30 14.70 4.72
C LYS A 941 -39.95 14.15 3.45
N ILE A 942 -40.71 13.06 3.58
CA ILE A 942 -41.40 12.46 2.42
C ILE A 942 -42.48 13.40 1.85
N LEU A 943 -43.23 14.10 2.72
CA LEU A 943 -44.19 15.10 2.23
C LEU A 943 -43.51 16.22 1.44
N MET A 944 -42.28 16.58 1.78
CA MET A 944 -41.50 17.56 1.01
C MET A 944 -41.00 17.01 -0.33
N GLU A 945 -40.51 15.77 -0.36
CA GLU A 945 -40.12 15.08 -1.61
C GLU A 945 -41.31 14.97 -2.59
N GLN A 946 -42.53 14.94 -2.07
CA GLN A 946 -43.78 14.96 -2.85
C GLN A 946 -44.33 16.36 -3.16
N GLY A 947 -43.70 17.42 -2.65
CA GLY A 947 -44.12 18.82 -2.84
C GLY A 947 -45.25 19.32 -1.94
N ASP A 948 -45.69 18.56 -0.93
CA ASP A 948 -46.71 18.97 0.05
C ASP A 948 -46.11 19.80 1.20
N GLN A 949 -45.87 21.09 0.92
CA GLN A 949 -45.30 22.04 1.88
C GLN A 949 -46.24 22.33 3.07
N LEU A 950 -47.56 22.30 2.87
CA LEU A 950 -48.53 22.60 3.92
C LEU A 950 -48.63 21.46 4.94
N GLY A 951 -48.64 20.21 4.46
CA GLY A 951 -48.60 19.02 5.31
C GLY A 951 -47.31 18.95 6.13
N SER A 952 -46.17 19.25 5.52
CA SER A 952 -44.87 19.31 6.19
C SER A 952 -44.85 20.33 7.34
N LYS A 953 -45.39 21.53 7.11
CA LYS A 953 -45.46 22.60 8.13
C LYS A 953 -46.35 22.22 9.32
N SER A 954 -47.51 21.60 9.07
CA SER A 954 -48.40 21.14 10.14
C SER A 954 -47.73 20.12 11.07
N ILE A 955 -46.88 19.25 10.52
CA ILE A 955 -46.14 18.24 11.30
C ILE A 955 -45.06 18.89 12.19
N ILE A 956 -44.44 19.98 11.73
CA ILE A 956 -43.46 20.75 12.52
C ILE A 956 -44.14 21.40 13.73
N ASP A 957 -45.27 22.06 13.52
CA ASP A 957 -45.96 22.79 14.57
C ASP A 957 -46.44 21.84 15.68
N GLU A 958 -46.89 20.64 15.30
CA GLU A 958 -47.26 19.61 16.26
C GLU A 958 -46.02 19.03 16.98
N SER A 959 -44.91 18.86 16.27
CA SER A 959 -43.63 18.44 16.87
C SER A 959 -43.15 19.44 17.93
N LEU A 960 -43.22 20.74 17.65
CA LEU A 960 -42.88 21.81 18.61
C LEU A 960 -43.75 21.78 19.86
N ARG A 961 -45.05 21.53 19.71
CA ARG A 961 -45.98 21.38 20.84
C ARG A 961 -45.58 20.20 21.73
N VAL A 962 -45.31 19.04 21.13
CA VAL A 962 -44.88 17.83 21.85
C VAL A 962 -43.61 18.08 22.67
N VAL A 963 -42.59 18.77 22.11
CA VAL A 963 -41.36 19.07 22.88
C VAL A 963 -41.63 20.01 24.06
N SER A 964 -42.55 20.97 23.91
CA SER A 964 -42.85 21.95 24.96
C SER A 964 -43.46 21.32 26.23
N GLU A 965 -44.17 20.20 26.07
CA GLU A 965 -44.87 19.48 27.15
C GLU A 965 -43.96 18.54 27.95
N ILE A 966 -42.74 18.28 27.46
CA ILE A 966 -41.74 17.45 28.16
C ILE A 966 -41.25 18.15 29.42
N GLN A 967 -41.39 17.47 30.56
CA GLN A 967 -40.99 17.97 31.89
C GLN A 967 -39.52 17.69 32.23
N ASP A 968 -38.97 16.58 31.73
CA ASP A 968 -37.58 16.20 31.98
C ASP A 968 -36.64 17.01 31.06
N ASN A 969 -35.77 17.83 31.65
CA ASN A 969 -34.87 18.72 30.90
C ASN A 969 -33.87 17.96 30.00
N GLN A 970 -33.47 16.75 30.37
CA GLN A 970 -32.55 15.93 29.58
C GLN A 970 -33.26 15.34 28.35
N VAL A 971 -34.46 14.78 28.56
CA VAL A 971 -35.34 14.29 27.48
C VAL A 971 -35.75 15.44 26.56
N LYS A 972 -36.00 16.62 27.13
CA LYS A 972 -36.36 17.84 26.41
C LYS A 972 -35.21 18.36 25.54
N CYS A 973 -33.98 18.41 26.05
CA CYS A 973 -32.79 18.73 25.24
C CYS A 973 -32.62 17.73 24.09
N LYS A 974 -32.73 16.42 24.36
CA LYS A 974 -32.64 15.38 23.32
C LYS A 974 -33.72 15.53 22.25
N ALA A 975 -34.94 15.86 22.65
CA ALA A 975 -36.07 16.11 21.76
C ALA A 975 -35.86 17.37 20.91
N TYR A 976 -35.38 18.47 21.50
CA TYR A 976 -35.01 19.68 20.77
C TYR A 976 -33.90 19.45 19.74
N LEU A 977 -32.87 18.66 20.07
CA LEU A 977 -31.79 18.34 19.12
C LEU A 977 -32.29 17.54 17.92
N ASN A 978 -33.14 16.53 18.13
CA ASN A 978 -33.73 15.76 17.02
C ASN A 978 -34.66 16.62 16.15
N LEU A 979 -35.38 17.57 16.76
CA LEU A 979 -36.24 18.49 16.03
C LEU A 979 -35.43 19.54 15.25
N CYS A 980 -34.31 20.02 15.80
CA CYS A 980 -33.37 20.88 15.09
C CYS A 980 -32.85 20.19 13.81
N GLU A 981 -32.35 18.95 13.91
CA GLU A 981 -31.89 18.18 12.74
C GLU A 981 -33.00 18.09 11.68
N THR A 982 -34.23 17.83 12.11
CA THR A 982 -35.40 17.78 11.22
C THR A 982 -35.67 19.11 10.53
N LEU A 983 -35.59 20.23 11.24
CA LEU A 983 -35.87 21.57 10.69
C LEU A 983 -34.79 22.04 9.72
N MET A 984 -33.55 21.65 9.98
CA MET A 984 -32.43 21.91 9.10
C MET A 984 -32.56 21.19 7.77
N GLU A 985 -32.98 19.91 7.78
CA GLU A 985 -33.33 19.18 6.55
C GLU A 985 -34.45 19.85 5.75
N LYS A 986 -35.30 20.66 6.40
CA LYS A 986 -36.38 21.41 5.76
C LYS A 986 -35.99 22.81 5.26
N GLY A 987 -34.78 23.25 5.56
CA GLY A 987 -34.34 24.62 5.31
C GLY A 987 -34.94 25.66 6.26
N ASP A 988 -35.67 25.26 7.31
CA ASP A 988 -36.20 26.17 8.34
C ASP A 988 -35.14 26.46 9.42
N SER A 989 -34.10 27.15 8.98
CA SER A 989 -32.92 27.45 9.80
C SER A 989 -33.25 28.40 10.97
N GLU A 990 -34.22 29.30 10.80
CA GLU A 990 -34.64 30.24 11.83
C GLU A 990 -35.28 29.54 13.03
N THR A 991 -36.20 28.61 12.75
CA THR A 991 -36.85 27.83 13.81
C THR A 991 -35.86 26.87 14.48
N ALA A 992 -34.95 26.26 13.70
CA ALA A 992 -33.88 25.44 14.23
C ALA A 992 -32.95 26.22 15.19
N LYS A 993 -32.55 27.45 14.84
CA LYS A 993 -31.74 28.33 15.70
C LYS A 993 -32.48 28.70 17.00
N SER A 994 -33.77 29.00 16.91
CA SER A 994 -34.61 29.33 18.08
C SER A 994 -34.66 28.18 19.09
N ILE A 995 -34.89 26.96 18.60
CA ILE A 995 -34.94 25.74 19.44
C ILE A 995 -33.57 25.43 20.05
N LEU A 996 -32.49 25.60 19.28
CA LEU A 996 -31.14 25.34 19.75
C LEU A 996 -30.72 26.29 20.87
N LYS A 997 -31.12 27.57 20.80
CA LYS A 997 -30.95 28.55 21.88
C LYS A 997 -31.67 28.13 23.15
N GLU A 998 -32.88 27.60 23.04
CA GLU A 998 -33.63 27.11 24.20
C GLU A 998 -32.95 25.85 24.80
N SER A 999 -32.43 24.95 23.96
CA SER A 999 -31.65 23.80 24.43
C SER A 999 -30.37 24.24 25.16
N LEU A 1000 -29.65 25.25 24.66
CA LEU A 1000 -28.48 25.82 25.31
C LEU A 1000 -28.81 26.50 26.64
N ARG A 1001 -29.93 27.22 26.70
CA ARG A 1001 -30.43 27.84 27.94
C ARG A 1001 -30.73 26.80 29.01
N ILE A 1002 -31.37 25.68 28.66
CA ILE A 1002 -31.64 24.57 29.60
C ILE A 1002 -30.32 24.01 30.18
N ILE A 1003 -29.29 23.87 29.33
CA ILE A 1003 -27.96 23.40 29.75
C ILE A 1003 -27.28 24.41 30.69
N SER A 1004 -27.32 25.70 30.37
CA SER A 1004 -26.73 26.77 31.19
C SER A 1004 -27.43 26.95 32.54
N ASP A 1005 -28.77 26.94 32.57
CA ASP A 1005 -29.57 27.05 33.79
C ASP A 1005 -29.29 25.88 34.75
N PHE A 1006 -28.98 24.69 34.20
CA PHE A 1006 -28.56 23.53 34.97
C PHE A 1006 -27.15 23.71 35.55
N GLN A 1007 -26.19 24.19 34.75
CA GLN A 1007 -24.81 24.45 35.20
C GLN A 1007 -24.72 25.55 36.28
N GLU A 1008 -25.51 26.63 36.18
CA GLU A 1008 -25.52 27.74 37.15
C GLU A 1008 -26.11 27.34 38.51
N LYS A 1009 -27.15 26.49 38.52
CA LYS A 1009 -27.71 25.94 39.76
C LYS A 1009 -26.70 25.10 40.55
N HIS A 1010 -25.92 24.26 39.85
CA HIS A 1010 -24.96 23.37 40.50
C HIS A 1010 -23.65 24.04 40.92
N THR A 1011 -23.25 25.13 40.26
CA THR A 1011 -22.09 25.95 40.70
C THR A 1011 -22.37 26.77 41.95
N ARG A 1012 -23.63 27.15 42.22
CA ARG A 1012 -24.03 27.85 43.47
C ARG A 1012 -24.03 26.96 44.72
N ASP A 1013 -24.25 25.66 44.59
CA ASP A 1013 -24.37 24.73 45.73
C ASP A 1013 -23.02 24.19 46.26
N GLY A 1014 -21.88 24.67 45.73
CA GLY A 1014 -20.54 24.42 46.30
C GLY A 1014 -20.08 22.95 46.33
N SER A 1015 -20.81 22.04 45.71
CA SER A 1015 -20.49 20.62 45.68
C SER A 1015 -19.50 20.30 44.55
N ILE A 1016 -18.21 20.35 44.87
CA ILE A 1016 -17.11 19.86 44.00
C ILE A 1016 -17.29 18.36 43.63
N TYR A 1017 -18.12 17.61 44.37
CA TYR A 1017 -18.42 16.20 44.12
C TYR A 1017 -19.56 15.93 43.11
N ALA A 1018 -20.27 16.94 42.59
CA ALA A 1018 -21.33 16.73 41.58
C ALA A 1018 -20.83 16.82 40.12
N VAL A 1019 -19.65 17.40 39.87
CA VAL A 1019 -19.07 17.49 38.51
C VAL A 1019 -18.59 16.13 37.99
N LEU A 1020 -18.46 15.13 38.87
CA LEU A 1020 -18.06 13.77 38.51
C LEU A 1020 -19.22 12.74 38.52
N GLU A 1021 -20.45 13.12 38.90
CA GLU A 1021 -21.62 12.20 38.91
C GLU A 1021 -22.96 12.90 38.55
N GLY A 1022 -22.95 13.86 37.62
CA GLY A 1022 -24.16 14.26 36.89
C GLY A 1022 -24.18 13.60 35.50
N PRO A 1023 -24.92 12.51 35.28
CA PRO A 1023 -24.93 11.85 33.98
C PRO A 1023 -25.68 12.72 32.97
N ASP A 1024 -24.97 13.16 31.93
CA ASP A 1024 -25.45 13.22 30.54
C ASP A 1024 -25.45 14.56 29.78
N PHE A 1025 -25.27 15.73 30.42
CA PHE A 1025 -25.30 16.99 29.65
C PHE A 1025 -24.08 17.23 28.75
N PHE A 1026 -22.90 16.74 29.15
CA PHE A 1026 -21.69 16.87 28.33
C PHE A 1026 -21.75 16.05 27.02
N TYR A 1027 -22.64 15.05 26.91
CA TYR A 1027 -22.88 14.33 25.65
C TYR A 1027 -23.68 15.15 24.63
N PHE A 1028 -24.43 16.17 25.07
CA PHE A 1028 -25.21 17.01 24.15
C PHE A 1028 -24.38 18.14 23.54
N LEU A 1029 -23.35 18.62 24.23
CA LEU A 1029 -22.53 19.75 23.76
C LEU A 1029 -21.83 19.46 22.42
N PRO A 1030 -21.21 18.28 22.18
CA PRO A 1030 -20.68 17.93 20.86
C PRO A 1030 -21.76 17.87 19.77
N LYS A 1031 -22.97 17.39 20.12
CA LYS A 1031 -24.11 17.34 19.18
C LYS A 1031 -24.64 18.75 18.85
N ILE A 1032 -24.63 19.66 19.82
CA ILE A 1032 -24.96 21.07 19.59
C ILE A 1032 -23.92 21.74 18.70
N SER A 1033 -22.63 21.50 18.95
CA SER A 1033 -21.54 21.99 18.09
C SER A 1033 -21.71 21.51 16.65
N LYS A 1034 -22.12 20.24 16.45
CA LYS A 1034 -22.47 19.70 15.12
C LYS A 1034 -23.57 20.53 14.44
N ILE A 1035 -24.70 20.70 15.11
CA ILE A 1035 -25.89 21.38 14.59
C ILE A 1035 -25.58 22.86 14.31
N LEU A 1036 -24.79 23.53 15.15
CA LEU A 1036 -24.36 24.91 14.91
C LEU A 1036 -23.48 25.02 13.66
N MET A 1037 -22.54 24.09 13.45
CA MET A 1037 -21.74 24.06 12.22
C MET A 1037 -22.61 23.89 10.98
N GLU A 1038 -23.60 23.00 11.03
CA GLU A 1038 -24.53 22.76 9.92
C GLU A 1038 -25.51 23.95 9.70
N LEU A 1039 -25.79 24.77 10.73
CA LEU A 1039 -26.58 26.01 10.64
C LEU A 1039 -25.76 27.23 10.15
N GLY A 1040 -24.45 27.06 9.92
CA GLY A 1040 -23.52 28.14 9.59
C GLY A 1040 -23.10 29.02 10.78
N GLU A 1041 -23.42 28.62 12.01
CA GLU A 1041 -23.06 29.30 13.26
C GLU A 1041 -21.69 28.82 13.77
N LYS A 1042 -20.66 28.93 12.92
CA LYS A 1042 -19.30 28.42 13.17
C LYS A 1042 -18.67 29.00 14.43
N GLU A 1043 -18.76 30.32 14.62
CA GLU A 1043 -18.17 31.01 15.78
C GLU A 1043 -18.78 30.54 17.09
N GLU A 1044 -20.09 30.35 17.12
CA GLU A 1044 -20.82 29.87 18.30
C GLU A 1044 -20.50 28.41 18.60
N SER A 1045 -20.33 27.58 17.56
CA SER A 1045 -19.89 26.18 17.71
C SER A 1045 -18.50 26.08 18.34
N LEU A 1046 -17.56 26.90 17.86
CA LEU A 1046 -16.19 26.98 18.38
C LEU A 1046 -16.15 27.54 19.80
N ARG A 1047 -16.99 28.55 20.10
CA ARG A 1047 -17.15 29.11 21.45
C ARG A 1047 -17.58 28.02 22.41
N ILE A 1048 -18.63 27.26 22.08
CA ILE A 1048 -19.12 26.15 22.90
C ILE A 1048 -18.03 25.09 23.07
N ALA A 1049 -17.36 24.67 21.99
CA ALA A 1049 -16.30 23.68 22.07
C ALA A 1049 -15.18 24.10 23.05
N SER A 1050 -14.79 25.38 23.01
CA SER A 1050 -13.76 25.94 23.91
C SER A 1050 -14.19 26.03 25.38
N GLU A 1051 -15.48 26.11 25.66
CA GLU A 1051 -16.05 26.19 27.01
C GLU A 1051 -16.29 24.80 27.64
N ILE A 1052 -16.15 23.71 26.85
CA ILE A 1052 -16.28 22.34 27.37
C ILE A 1052 -15.08 21.98 28.25
N GLN A 1053 -15.31 21.82 29.55
CA GLN A 1053 -14.28 21.42 30.52
C GLN A 1053 -13.93 19.91 30.48
N ASN A 1054 -14.82 19.07 29.96
CA ASN A 1054 -14.60 17.63 29.89
C ASN A 1054 -13.73 17.28 28.67
N ASP A 1055 -12.54 16.72 28.90
CA ASP A 1055 -11.55 16.42 27.84
C ASP A 1055 -12.11 15.54 26.70
N TRP A 1056 -12.99 14.58 27.02
CA TRP A 1056 -13.60 13.70 26.01
C TRP A 1056 -14.63 14.47 25.17
N ALA A 1057 -15.53 15.22 25.80
CA ALA A 1057 -16.54 16.01 25.07
C ALA A 1057 -15.90 17.16 24.27
N ASN A 1058 -14.83 17.77 24.79
CA ASN A 1058 -14.06 18.79 24.10
C ASN A 1058 -13.36 18.22 22.84
N SER A 1059 -12.66 17.09 22.99
CA SER A 1059 -12.01 16.40 21.85
C SER A 1059 -13.04 15.94 20.82
N THR A 1060 -14.18 15.42 21.27
CA THR A 1060 -15.29 15.02 20.39
C THR A 1060 -15.88 16.22 19.64
N ALA A 1061 -16.07 17.37 20.30
CA ALA A 1061 -16.57 18.58 19.66
C ALA A 1061 -15.61 19.11 18.59
N TYR A 1062 -14.31 19.20 18.89
CA TYR A 1062 -13.30 19.61 17.90
C TYR A 1062 -13.13 18.60 16.75
N SER A 1063 -13.25 17.30 17.01
CA SER A 1063 -13.29 16.25 15.97
C SER A 1063 -14.49 16.43 15.04
N ILE A 1064 -15.69 16.70 15.59
CA ILE A 1064 -16.89 16.94 14.78
C ILE A 1064 -16.73 18.22 13.94
N ILE A 1065 -16.30 19.31 14.56
CA ILE A 1065 -16.12 20.60 13.86
C ILE A 1065 -15.10 20.46 12.72
N SER A 1066 -13.96 19.82 12.99
CA SER A 1066 -12.94 19.60 11.96
C SER A 1066 -13.43 18.70 10.82
N LYS A 1067 -14.17 17.63 11.10
CA LYS A 1067 -14.74 16.77 10.05
C LYS A 1067 -15.72 17.53 9.15
N ILE A 1068 -16.61 18.33 9.73
CA ILE A 1068 -17.56 19.15 8.96
C ILE A 1068 -16.82 20.19 8.12
N LEU A 1069 -15.82 20.86 8.67
CA LEU A 1069 -14.98 21.80 7.92
C LEU A 1069 -14.24 21.12 6.77
N MET A 1070 -13.78 19.88 6.96
CA MET A 1070 -13.14 19.09 5.91
C MET A 1070 -14.11 18.79 4.77
N GLU A 1071 -15.34 18.38 5.10
CA GLU A 1071 -16.43 18.12 4.14
C GLU A 1071 -16.89 19.39 3.41
N GLN A 1072 -16.91 20.53 4.10
CA GLN A 1072 -17.26 21.84 3.54
C GLN A 1072 -16.15 22.44 2.64
N GLY A 1073 -14.98 21.78 2.57
CA GLY A 1073 -13.82 22.28 1.82
C GLY A 1073 -13.02 23.35 2.55
N GLU A 1074 -13.37 23.69 3.79
CA GLU A 1074 -12.60 24.56 4.70
C GLU A 1074 -11.44 23.78 5.34
N LYS A 1075 -10.60 23.16 4.50
CA LYS A 1075 -9.59 22.17 4.89
C LYS A 1075 -8.49 22.76 5.80
N GLU A 1076 -8.10 24.01 5.56
CA GLU A 1076 -7.13 24.72 6.41
C GLU A 1076 -7.66 24.90 7.84
N GLU A 1077 -8.88 25.42 7.97
CA GLU A 1077 -9.50 25.59 9.28
C GLU A 1077 -9.70 24.24 9.96
N SER A 1078 -10.12 23.22 9.21
CA SER A 1078 -10.26 21.86 9.73
C SER A 1078 -8.96 21.38 10.42
N LEU A 1079 -7.82 21.52 9.75
CA LEU A 1079 -6.52 21.10 10.29
C LEU A 1079 -6.07 21.94 11.50
N ARG A 1080 -6.42 23.24 11.54
CA ARG A 1080 -6.23 24.08 12.73
C ARG A 1080 -7.03 23.58 13.92
N ILE A 1081 -8.30 23.21 13.71
CA ILE A 1081 -9.17 22.69 14.76
C ILE A 1081 -8.70 21.32 15.25
N VAL A 1082 -8.22 20.42 14.37
CA VAL A 1082 -7.61 19.15 14.80
C VAL A 1082 -6.42 19.38 15.72
N SER A 1083 -5.63 20.44 15.48
CA SER A 1083 -4.47 20.78 16.31
C SER A 1083 -4.86 21.20 17.74
N MET A 1084 -6.10 21.64 17.97
CA MET A 1084 -6.63 21.99 19.30
C MET A 1084 -7.01 20.75 20.15
N ILE A 1085 -7.06 19.55 19.54
CA ILE A 1085 -7.35 18.30 20.27
C ILE A 1085 -6.16 17.95 21.19
N THR A 1086 -6.44 17.88 22.49
CA THR A 1086 -5.43 17.58 23.53
C THR A 1086 -5.11 16.08 23.61
N GLN A 1087 -6.05 15.21 23.25
CA GLN A 1087 -5.84 13.76 23.19
C GLN A 1087 -5.00 13.37 21.97
N GLY A 1088 -3.73 13.06 22.21
CA GLY A 1088 -2.75 12.80 21.14
C GLY A 1088 -3.11 11.63 20.21
N SER A 1089 -3.80 10.59 20.69
CA SER A 1089 -4.22 9.46 19.84
C SER A 1089 -5.33 9.84 18.87
N GLU A 1090 -6.36 10.55 19.34
CA GLU A 1090 -7.50 11.00 18.52
C GLU A 1090 -7.04 12.04 17.49
N ARG A 1091 -6.15 12.96 17.90
CA ARG A 1091 -5.52 13.93 16.99
C ARG A 1091 -4.76 13.26 15.85
N VAL A 1092 -3.92 12.27 16.15
CA VAL A 1092 -3.10 11.57 15.15
C VAL A 1092 -3.96 10.76 14.18
N GLU A 1093 -5.01 10.10 14.67
CA GLU A 1093 -5.95 9.34 13.84
C GLU A 1093 -6.73 10.25 12.89
N LEU A 1094 -7.25 11.40 13.36
CA LEU A 1094 -7.90 12.38 12.48
C LEU A 1094 -6.96 12.93 11.39
N PHE A 1095 -5.70 13.24 11.71
CA PHE A 1095 -4.75 13.67 10.67
C PHE A 1095 -4.51 12.58 9.62
N LYS A 1096 -4.49 11.30 10.00
CA LYS A 1096 -4.38 10.19 9.05
C LYS A 1096 -5.64 10.07 8.18
N ASP A 1097 -6.81 10.09 8.79
CA ASP A 1097 -8.09 10.02 8.07
C ASP A 1097 -8.22 11.17 7.05
N PHE A 1098 -7.82 12.37 7.44
CA PHE A 1098 -7.83 13.55 6.56
C PHE A 1098 -6.80 13.43 5.45
N GLY A 1099 -5.61 12.91 5.74
CA GLY A 1099 -4.60 12.60 4.73
C GLY A 1099 -5.13 11.63 3.68
N MET A 1100 -5.95 10.64 4.08
CA MET A 1100 -6.53 9.67 3.16
C MET A 1100 -7.55 10.28 2.17
N GLN A 1101 -8.22 11.36 2.58
CA GLN A 1101 -9.31 12.00 1.84
C GLN A 1101 -8.87 13.15 0.93
N MET A 1102 -7.62 13.63 1.06
CA MET A 1102 -7.09 14.75 0.29
C MET A 1102 -6.55 14.32 -1.06
N ASN A 1103 -6.75 15.17 -2.08
CA ASN A 1103 -6.01 15.06 -3.32
C ASN A 1103 -4.65 15.77 -3.23
N PHE A 1104 -3.83 15.57 -4.25
CA PHE A 1104 -2.45 16.04 -4.26
C PHE A 1104 -2.32 17.57 -4.15
N SER A 1105 -3.13 18.32 -4.91
CA SER A 1105 -3.12 19.79 -4.87
C SER A 1105 -3.51 20.35 -3.50
N GLU A 1106 -4.45 19.70 -2.83
CA GLU A 1106 -4.92 20.11 -1.50
C GLU A 1106 -3.87 19.81 -0.44
N LEU A 1107 -3.28 18.60 -0.45
CA LEU A 1107 -2.23 18.25 0.48
C LEU A 1107 -1.02 19.18 0.33
N LEU A 1108 -0.66 19.55 -0.89
CA LEU A 1108 0.46 20.45 -1.16
C LEU A 1108 0.23 21.87 -0.64
N GLY A 1109 -1.00 22.36 -0.70
CA GLY A 1109 -1.39 23.67 -0.16
C GLY A 1109 -1.48 23.70 1.36
N LEU A 1110 -1.91 22.60 1.97
CA LEU A 1110 -2.22 22.52 3.42
C LEU A 1110 -1.06 21.99 4.27
N PHE A 1111 -0.16 21.21 3.68
CA PHE A 1111 0.95 20.58 4.39
C PHE A 1111 1.86 21.56 5.15
N PRO A 1112 2.22 22.73 4.57
CA PRO A 1112 3.07 23.71 5.27
C PRO A 1112 2.34 24.40 6.44
N GLN A 1113 1.01 24.37 6.48
CA GLN A 1113 0.15 25.01 7.49
C GLN A 1113 0.06 24.24 8.82
N LEU A 1114 0.76 23.11 8.93
CA LEU A 1114 0.73 22.27 10.11
C LEU A 1114 1.87 22.62 11.08
N ASP A 1115 1.52 23.11 12.27
CA ASP A 1115 2.44 23.57 13.32
C ASP A 1115 3.36 22.50 13.94
N SER A 1116 3.14 21.22 13.64
CA SER A 1116 3.77 20.08 14.32
C SER A 1116 4.26 19.02 13.35
N GLU A 1117 5.53 18.63 13.47
CA GLU A 1117 6.13 17.52 12.70
C GLU A 1117 5.35 16.21 12.92
N SER A 1118 4.75 16.01 14.10
CA SER A 1118 3.89 14.85 14.38
C SER A 1118 2.58 14.89 13.59
N ASN A 1119 2.01 16.08 13.36
CA ASN A 1119 0.77 16.25 12.61
C ASN A 1119 1.05 16.12 11.11
N GLN A 1120 2.14 16.74 10.64
CA GLN A 1120 2.66 16.62 9.27
C GLN A 1120 2.91 15.16 8.89
N LYS A 1121 3.60 14.41 9.77
CA LYS A 1121 3.85 12.99 9.58
C LYS A 1121 2.54 12.21 9.48
N SER A 1122 1.59 12.46 10.38
CA SER A 1122 0.32 11.74 10.40
C SER A 1122 -0.52 12.01 9.14
N LEU A 1123 -0.52 13.25 8.63
CA LEU A 1123 -1.20 13.62 7.39
C LEU A 1123 -0.56 12.95 6.16
N ILE A 1124 0.78 12.94 6.07
CA ILE A 1124 1.50 12.24 4.99
C ILE A 1124 1.28 10.72 5.07
N ASP A 1125 1.34 10.15 6.27
CA ASP A 1125 1.10 8.72 6.50
C ASP A 1125 -0.30 8.33 5.99
N GLY A 1126 -1.31 9.15 6.28
CA GLY A 1126 -2.68 8.97 5.79
C GLY A 1126 -2.76 9.03 4.26
N TYR A 1127 -2.14 10.02 3.63
CA TYR A 1127 -2.13 10.14 2.17
C TYR A 1127 -1.37 9.01 1.48
N ALA A 1128 -0.24 8.59 2.05
CA ALA A 1128 0.51 7.43 1.56
C ALA A 1128 -0.31 6.14 1.66
N ASN A 1129 -1.08 5.96 2.73
CA ASN A 1129 -2.02 4.85 2.87
C ASN A 1129 -3.14 4.92 1.83
N SER A 1130 -3.72 6.09 1.58
CA SER A 1130 -4.73 6.25 0.51
C SER A 1130 -4.16 5.93 -0.88
N ILE A 1131 -2.91 6.29 -1.17
CA ILE A 1131 -2.24 5.86 -2.42
C ILE A 1131 -2.05 4.33 -2.44
N ALA A 1132 -1.70 3.71 -1.32
CA ALA A 1132 -1.53 2.26 -1.22
C ALA A 1132 -2.87 1.50 -1.31
N GLU A 1133 -3.95 2.06 -0.78
CA GLU A 1133 -5.29 1.46 -0.69
C GLU A 1133 -6.14 1.69 -1.95
N SER A 1134 -6.04 2.88 -2.57
CA SER A 1134 -6.89 3.25 -3.71
C SER A 1134 -6.49 2.61 -5.03
N MET A 1135 -5.22 2.19 -5.19
CA MET A 1135 -4.63 1.83 -6.50
C MET A 1135 -4.85 2.92 -7.59
N ASP A 1136 -5.30 4.12 -7.22
CA ASP A 1136 -5.75 5.15 -8.17
C ASP A 1136 -4.61 6.12 -8.47
N LEU A 1137 -4.16 6.06 -9.72
CA LEU A 1137 -2.86 6.54 -10.18
C LEU A 1137 -3.05 7.69 -11.16
N GLN A 1138 -3.40 8.88 -10.66
CA GLN A 1138 -3.23 10.09 -11.45
C GLN A 1138 -1.74 10.43 -11.60
N MET A 1139 -1.34 10.82 -12.83
CA MET A 1139 0.05 11.07 -13.23
C MET A 1139 0.77 12.16 -12.41
N ASP A 1140 0.02 12.99 -11.68
CA ASP A 1140 0.54 14.19 -11.01
C ASP A 1140 1.18 13.92 -9.62
N ASN A 1141 1.00 12.74 -9.04
CA ASN A 1141 1.43 12.44 -7.66
C ASN A 1141 2.93 12.05 -7.52
N ASN A 1142 3.67 11.99 -8.63
CA ASN A 1142 5.00 11.36 -8.73
C ASN A 1142 6.19 12.19 -8.19
N PRO A 1143 6.25 13.52 -8.33
CA PRO A 1143 7.39 14.32 -7.85
C PRO A 1143 7.45 14.49 -6.31
N TYR A 1144 6.37 14.20 -5.58
CA TYR A 1144 6.22 14.61 -4.17
C TYR A 1144 6.43 13.49 -3.15
N LEU A 1145 6.17 12.22 -3.51
CA LEU A 1145 6.65 11.08 -2.71
C LEU A 1145 8.18 11.06 -2.62
N PHE A 1146 8.87 11.64 -3.60
CA PHE A 1146 10.31 11.92 -3.58
C PHE A 1146 10.68 13.02 -2.56
N ARG A 1147 9.90 14.09 -2.44
CA ARG A 1147 10.15 15.23 -1.53
C ARG A 1147 9.96 14.86 -0.05
N PHE A 1148 9.14 13.84 0.22
CA PHE A 1148 8.81 13.36 1.56
C PHE A 1148 9.31 11.93 1.86
N CYS A 1149 10.27 11.42 1.09
CA CYS A 1149 10.83 10.06 1.25
C CYS A 1149 11.41 9.77 2.65
N LYS A 1150 11.79 10.81 3.41
CA LYS A 1150 12.14 10.75 4.84
C LYS A 1150 11.03 10.12 5.70
N TYR A 1151 9.78 10.28 5.28
CA TYR A 1151 8.58 9.92 6.03
C TYR A 1151 7.91 8.64 5.50
N THR A 1152 8.38 8.07 4.38
CA THR A 1152 7.76 6.90 3.72
C THR A 1152 8.76 5.75 3.48
N PRO A 1153 8.52 4.54 4.05
CA PRO A 1153 9.43 3.40 3.88
C PRO A 1153 9.23 2.60 2.58
N PHE A 1154 8.27 2.95 1.71
CA PHE A 1154 7.82 2.10 0.58
C PHE A 1154 8.18 2.61 -0.83
N LEU A 1155 9.11 3.56 -0.97
CA LEU A 1155 9.38 4.25 -2.25
C LEU A 1155 9.90 3.34 -3.38
N SER A 1156 10.76 2.35 -3.08
CA SER A 1156 11.25 1.42 -4.12
C SER A 1156 10.14 0.53 -4.66
N ASP A 1157 9.25 0.08 -3.77
CA ASP A 1157 8.13 -0.79 -4.13
C ASP A 1157 7.09 -0.03 -4.95
N ILE A 1158 6.87 1.26 -4.64
CA ILE A 1158 6.02 2.16 -5.42
C ILE A 1158 6.60 2.42 -6.82
N LEU A 1159 7.92 2.63 -6.93
CA LEU A 1159 8.58 2.87 -8.23
C LEU A 1159 8.64 1.61 -9.10
N PHE A 1160 8.87 0.44 -8.51
CA PHE A 1160 8.79 -0.86 -9.19
C PHE A 1160 7.36 -1.17 -9.64
N HIS A 1161 6.37 -0.92 -8.78
CA HIS A 1161 4.95 -1.09 -9.11
C HIS A 1161 4.52 -0.12 -10.21
N LYS A 1162 5.01 1.13 -10.24
CA LYS A 1162 4.73 2.09 -11.32
C LYS A 1162 5.46 1.79 -12.62
N ALA A 1163 6.71 1.29 -12.60
CA ALA A 1163 7.41 0.85 -13.81
C ALA A 1163 6.71 -0.36 -14.44
N LYS A 1164 6.24 -1.28 -13.60
CA LYS A 1164 5.36 -2.38 -13.98
C LYS A 1164 4.02 -1.87 -14.53
N ILE A 1165 3.37 -0.91 -13.87
CA ILE A 1165 2.07 -0.41 -14.33
C ILE A 1165 2.21 0.38 -15.64
N ALA A 1166 3.18 1.27 -15.76
CA ALA A 1166 3.38 2.06 -16.96
C ALA A 1166 3.74 1.15 -18.18
N CYS A 1167 4.54 0.10 -17.98
CA CYS A 1167 4.79 -0.90 -19.02
C CYS A 1167 3.53 -1.63 -19.48
N PHE A 1168 2.51 -1.81 -18.64
CA PHE A 1168 1.41 -2.73 -18.92
C PHE A 1168 0.00 -2.11 -18.90
N PHE A 1169 -0.17 -0.86 -18.49
CA PHE A 1169 -1.47 -0.17 -18.40
C PHE A 1169 -1.40 1.23 -19.02
N GLU A 1170 -2.27 1.48 -20.00
CA GLU A 1170 -2.52 2.78 -20.63
C GLU A 1170 -4.00 3.16 -20.45
N LYS A 1171 -4.34 4.43 -20.72
CA LYS A 1171 -5.71 4.97 -20.63
C LYS A 1171 -6.72 4.28 -21.55
N GLU A 1172 -6.28 3.51 -22.54
CA GLU A 1172 -7.15 2.69 -23.38
C GLU A 1172 -7.02 1.19 -23.05
N HIS A 1173 -8.18 0.56 -22.95
CA HIS A 1173 -8.35 -0.83 -22.53
C HIS A 1173 -7.68 -1.82 -23.50
N ASN A 1174 -6.61 -2.49 -23.05
CA ASN A 1174 -5.91 -3.53 -23.81
C ASN A 1174 -5.99 -4.88 -23.09
N LYS A 1175 -6.95 -5.72 -23.51
CA LYS A 1175 -7.29 -7.02 -22.90
C LYS A 1175 -6.10 -8.00 -22.85
N GLU A 1176 -5.24 -7.98 -23.85
CA GLU A 1176 -4.04 -8.83 -23.90
C GLU A 1176 -3.02 -8.43 -22.82
N LYS A 1177 -2.80 -7.13 -22.56
CA LYS A 1177 -1.86 -6.68 -21.51
C LYS A 1177 -2.37 -7.03 -20.10
N LEU A 1178 -3.68 -7.00 -19.88
CA LEU A 1178 -4.34 -7.47 -18.64
C LEU A 1178 -4.21 -9.00 -18.46
N ASP A 1179 -4.15 -9.75 -19.57
CA ASP A 1179 -3.92 -11.20 -19.60
C ASP A 1179 -2.53 -11.60 -19.09
N MET A 1180 -1.50 -10.89 -19.53
CA MET A 1180 -0.10 -11.05 -19.10
C MET A 1180 0.12 -10.77 -17.60
N LEU A 1181 -0.69 -9.91 -16.99
CA LEU A 1181 -0.52 -9.44 -15.61
C LEU A 1181 -0.99 -10.44 -14.55
N SER A 1182 -2.02 -11.25 -14.84
CA SER A 1182 -2.50 -12.29 -13.90
C SER A 1182 -1.54 -13.46 -13.71
N GLU A 1183 -0.49 -13.52 -14.53
CA GLU A 1183 0.50 -14.59 -14.50
C GLU A 1183 1.72 -14.21 -13.63
N VAL A 1184 1.85 -12.93 -13.28
CA VAL A 1184 2.95 -12.40 -12.43
C VAL A 1184 2.47 -11.98 -11.04
N LEU A 1185 1.19 -11.60 -10.88
CA LEU A 1185 0.51 -11.38 -9.60
C LEU A 1185 -0.86 -12.07 -9.63
N ASP A 1186 -1.37 -12.50 -8.48
CA ASP A 1186 -2.75 -12.99 -8.39
C ASP A 1186 -3.73 -11.81 -8.45
N ILE A 1187 -4.13 -11.42 -9.66
CA ILE A 1187 -5.03 -10.29 -9.95
C ILE A 1187 -6.43 -10.82 -10.34
N LYS A 1188 -6.76 -12.07 -9.96
CA LYS A 1188 -8.05 -12.69 -10.30
C LYS A 1188 -9.25 -11.91 -9.76
N ASP A 1189 -9.07 -11.19 -8.66
CA ASP A 1189 -10.13 -10.36 -8.08
C ASP A 1189 -10.40 -9.08 -8.88
N TRP A 1190 -9.40 -8.50 -9.56
CA TRP A 1190 -9.58 -7.27 -10.35
C TRP A 1190 -10.25 -7.53 -11.71
N ARG A 1191 -10.00 -8.70 -12.33
CA ARG A 1191 -10.71 -9.12 -13.56
C ARG A 1191 -12.19 -9.38 -13.36
N ARG A 1192 -12.61 -9.63 -12.12
CA ARG A 1192 -14.04 -9.76 -11.77
C ARG A 1192 -14.71 -8.42 -11.59
N VAL A 1193 -14.00 -7.42 -11.07
CA VAL A 1193 -14.55 -6.07 -10.85
C VAL A 1193 -14.55 -5.23 -12.13
N SER A 1194 -13.62 -5.43 -13.06
CA SER A 1194 -13.52 -4.62 -14.30
C SER A 1194 -14.28 -5.19 -15.52
N ASN A 1195 -15.09 -6.24 -15.35
CA ASN A 1195 -15.99 -6.76 -16.39
C ASN A 1195 -17.46 -6.35 -16.13
N CYS A 1196 -17.67 -5.28 -15.37
CA CYS A 1196 -18.93 -4.53 -15.33
C CYS A 1196 -18.75 -3.15 -15.96
#